data_AF-A0A838WFQ3-F1
#
_entry.id   AF-A0A838WFQ3-F1
#
_cell.length_a   1.000
_cell.length_b   1.000
_cell.length_c   1.000
_cell.angle_alpha   90.00
_cell.angle_beta   90.00
_cell.angle_gamma   90.00
#
_symmetry.space_group_name_H-M   'P 1'
#
loop_
_entity.id
_entity.type
_entity.pdbx_description
1 polymer ?
#
loop_
_entity_poly.entity_id
_entity_poly.type
_entity_poly.pdbx_seq_one_letter_code
_entity_poly.pdbx_strand_id
1 'polypeptide(L)'
;VVKLVESTLAERPIPVVSFIARQRDLRELVGEHLPGAEQLGFADVLNWWEARFGQITLEDRNLPAIVEKRLLQPVSGTAARQLEEAFERTARVREEVLGILLTREGDREMFRQVYPFSPALIDTLVAVSSLLQRERTALKLLVQLLVDQRETLELGDLVPVGDLFDVIESGDEPFTQAMRIRFEQARKLYHHKLLPLLEEQHGVTREQIAANQVDAARLQGFRNDARLLKTLILAALAEGVEVLRSLTPARLAALNHGTVRSPIPGQESQIVLRKVRDWAARVGEIKVADDGPNPMVSLHLVGVDTEGILENARAVDNHGTRIQKVRSLLFEMLGIKHEESLLPPKLEVLWRGTRRACEILFRNVRELPHESLEPQDAPWRIIIDYPFDQGSYNPRYDLAKIQEFQATGRSAQTLVWLPLFFRPQALEELGRLVVLEHVLSGNRLDEYGAHLSQLDREQARVILANQRDQMRQRIRNALLSAYGISTLHRDALDTSDELETQFHALLPGLRLQPPVGAGFQDSLAHLYSQALDFQFPAHPRFEGEVKTPGLRRVIEVVRRAVQAADRRVEVDRADRDEVRRIAVPLRLGQMGEAHFVLGDEWVREFDQKRSQDEVTQITVGRLREWIDRPSPRGLPPEVENLVILTFALQTNRSFYLHGGAVEPALERLPNELELREEALPEEPSWQEAVQRASAILGITVSPLRNAANLARLVDGAKQAAETHRETVEAYGKELHDRLARLQLDATAADRLRTVRAAAAFLAALAGARREAVVPAVATAELATSATAMGECIRKAASLRSTLTATRWEIFEAIAELPEAYRERAAAILTRLREALTHDEHVTALEPALNRAQAEAVALLGEAARRAVPTQPPSDPTSPPPQPPTAAPAPSGVRIQKQRTVKVAEVEAVLEEIRADVAGTTDGRVEVEWRVYEE
;
A
#
# COMPACT_ATOMS: atom_id res chain seq x y z
N VAL A 1 66.07 -49.05 21.74
CA VAL A 1 66.29 -50.50 21.93
C VAL A 1 67.14 -50.71 23.17
N VAL A 2 66.56 -51.27 24.23
CA VAL A 2 67.22 -51.46 25.54
C VAL A 2 68.16 -52.66 25.47
N LYS A 3 69.43 -52.47 25.86
CA LYS A 3 70.47 -53.51 25.94
C LYS A 3 70.28 -54.41 27.17
N LEU A 4 69.19 -55.17 27.24
CA LEU A 4 69.02 -56.20 28.27
C LEU A 4 69.29 -57.57 27.62
N VAL A 5 70.52 -58.07 27.79
CA VAL A 5 70.93 -59.40 27.33
C VAL A 5 70.75 -60.35 28.50
N GLU A 6 69.74 -61.22 28.44
CA GLU A 6 69.61 -62.31 29.39
C GLU A 6 70.75 -63.32 29.20
N SER A 7 71.34 -63.76 30.31
CA SER A 7 72.36 -64.81 30.32
C SER A 7 71.69 -66.18 30.15
N THR A 8 72.25 -67.04 29.29
CA THR A 8 71.75 -68.39 29.01
C THR A 8 72.01 -69.43 30.12
N LEU A 9 72.58 -69.02 31.26
CA LEU A 9 72.85 -69.90 32.41
C LEU A 9 71.61 -69.99 33.32
N ALA A 10 70.92 -71.13 33.27
CA ALA A 10 69.68 -71.39 34.00
C ALA A 10 69.85 -71.57 35.53
N GLU A 11 71.07 -71.89 36.01
CA GLU A 11 71.34 -72.10 37.43
C GLU A 11 71.84 -70.80 38.08
N ARG A 12 70.91 -70.01 38.64
CA ARG A 12 71.25 -68.88 39.52
C ARG A 12 70.82 -69.16 40.97
N PRO A 13 71.69 -68.90 41.95
CA PRO A 13 71.36 -69.13 43.36
C PRO A 13 70.30 -68.16 43.92
N ILE A 14 70.00 -67.04 43.24
CA ILE A 14 68.98 -66.06 43.66
C ILE A 14 68.19 -65.59 42.43
N PRO A 15 66.84 -65.61 42.47
CA PRO A 15 66.01 -65.06 41.38
C PRO A 15 66.13 -63.53 41.34
N VAL A 16 66.35 -62.98 40.15
CA VAL A 16 66.33 -61.53 39.90
C VAL A 16 65.03 -61.17 39.21
N VAL A 17 64.22 -60.32 39.82
CA VAL A 17 62.99 -59.78 39.21
C VAL A 17 63.26 -58.35 38.77
N SER A 18 63.03 -58.05 37.48
CA SER A 18 63.19 -56.70 36.92
C SER A 18 61.83 -56.13 36.54
N PHE A 19 61.47 -54.99 37.13
CA PHE A 19 60.29 -54.22 36.71
C PHE A 19 60.71 -53.20 35.66
N ILE A 20 60.13 -53.29 34.47
CA ILE A 20 60.34 -52.33 33.39
C ILE A 20 59.08 -51.49 33.26
N ALA A 21 59.13 -50.26 33.77
CA ALA A 21 58.03 -49.31 33.58
C ALA A 21 58.00 -48.86 32.11
N ARG A 22 56.91 -49.15 31.39
CA ARG A 22 56.62 -48.62 30.05
C ARG A 22 55.51 -47.57 30.18
N GLN A 23 55.78 -46.32 29.77
CA GLN A 23 54.79 -45.24 29.82
C GLN A 23 53.83 -45.24 28.62
N ARG A 24 54.20 -45.88 27.51
CA ARG A 24 53.42 -45.99 26.27
C ARG A 24 53.96 -47.14 25.42
N ASP A 25 53.14 -47.67 24.51
CA ASP A 25 53.62 -48.65 23.53
C ASP A 25 54.56 -47.97 22.54
N LEU A 26 55.74 -48.57 22.29
CA LEU A 26 56.71 -48.06 21.33
C LEU A 26 56.16 -48.02 19.89
N ARG A 27 55.10 -48.79 19.61
CA ARG A 27 54.34 -48.73 18.36
C ARG A 27 53.71 -47.36 18.12
N GLU A 28 53.24 -46.68 19.16
CA GLU A 28 52.59 -45.37 19.05
C GLU A 28 53.57 -44.22 18.78
N LEU A 29 54.86 -44.42 19.07
CA LEU A 29 55.91 -43.43 18.81
C LEU A 29 56.39 -43.45 17.35
N VAL A 30 56.15 -44.54 16.64
CA VAL A 30 56.47 -44.69 15.22
C VAL A 30 55.20 -44.36 14.44
N GLY A 31 54.92 -43.06 14.26
CA GLY A 31 53.75 -42.60 13.52
C GLY A 31 53.65 -43.21 12.11
N GLU A 32 52.49 -43.07 11.45
CA GLU A 32 52.14 -43.66 10.14
C GLU A 32 53.04 -43.27 8.94
N HIS A 33 54.24 -42.74 9.17
CA HIS A 33 55.12 -42.14 8.16
C HIS A 33 56.24 -43.08 7.69
N LEU A 34 56.22 -44.36 8.06
CA LEU A 34 57.18 -45.38 7.57
C LEU A 34 56.49 -46.38 6.63
N PRO A 35 57.11 -46.76 5.49
CA PRO A 35 56.54 -47.69 4.54
C PRO A 35 56.35 -49.09 5.15
N GLY A 36 55.24 -49.75 4.81
CA GLY A 36 54.67 -50.88 5.55
C GLY A 36 55.57 -52.11 5.79
N ALA A 37 56.63 -52.32 5.00
CA ALA A 37 57.56 -53.44 5.21
C ALA A 37 58.47 -53.26 6.44
N GLU A 38 58.90 -52.02 6.73
CA GLU A 38 59.74 -51.73 7.91
C GLU A 38 58.90 -51.66 9.20
N GLN A 39 57.64 -51.21 9.08
CA GLN A 39 56.67 -51.20 10.17
C GLN A 39 56.32 -52.63 10.64
N LEU A 40 56.13 -53.57 9.70
CA LEU A 40 55.90 -54.99 9.99
C LEU A 40 57.12 -55.62 10.66
N GLY A 41 58.33 -55.37 10.15
CA GLY A 41 59.56 -55.89 10.77
C GLY A 41 59.79 -55.36 12.19
N PHE A 42 59.47 -54.08 12.46
CA PHE A 42 59.58 -53.51 13.80
C PHE A 42 58.50 -54.03 14.75
N ALA A 43 57.27 -54.21 14.26
CA ALA A 43 56.17 -54.81 15.02
C ALA A 43 56.43 -56.28 15.35
N ASP A 44 57.00 -57.06 14.43
CA ASP A 44 57.38 -58.46 14.66
C ASP A 44 58.48 -58.59 15.71
N VAL A 45 59.47 -57.70 15.70
CA VAL A 45 60.50 -57.64 16.76
C VAL A 45 59.84 -57.31 18.10
N LEU A 46 58.97 -56.30 18.17
CA LEU A 46 58.29 -55.93 19.42
C LEU A 46 57.37 -57.05 19.95
N ASN A 47 56.60 -57.71 19.08
CA ASN A 47 55.76 -58.86 19.43
C ASN A 47 56.58 -60.03 19.97
N TRP A 48 57.74 -60.31 19.36
CA TRP A 48 58.66 -61.35 19.82
C TRP A 48 59.21 -61.08 21.24
N TRP A 49 59.43 -59.81 21.59
CA TRP A 49 59.85 -59.41 22.94
C TRP A 49 58.69 -59.38 23.95
N GLU A 50 57.49 -59.02 23.54
CA GLU A 50 56.32 -58.89 24.44
C GLU A 50 55.91 -60.22 25.07
N ALA A 51 55.99 -61.32 24.32
CA ALA A 51 55.69 -62.66 24.82
C ALA A 51 56.62 -63.13 25.95
N ARG A 52 57.72 -62.41 26.24
CA ARG A 52 58.71 -62.74 27.27
C ARG A 52 58.55 -61.97 28.58
N PHE A 53 57.66 -60.96 28.65
CA PHE A 53 57.43 -60.18 29.86
C PHE A 53 56.03 -60.42 30.43
N GLY A 54 55.93 -60.58 31.75
CA GLY A 54 54.64 -60.46 32.44
C GLY A 54 54.21 -58.99 32.48
N GLN A 55 53.03 -58.67 31.97
CA GLN A 55 52.49 -57.32 32.03
C GLN A 55 51.78 -57.08 33.36
N ILE A 56 52.16 -56.00 34.06
CA ILE A 56 51.44 -55.48 35.21
C ILE A 56 50.82 -54.14 34.79
N THR A 57 49.50 -54.11 34.62
CA THR A 57 48.78 -52.88 34.29
C THR A 57 48.49 -52.08 35.55
N LEU A 58 49.09 -50.90 35.66
CA LEU A 58 48.77 -49.92 36.70
C LEU A 58 47.61 -49.05 36.19
N GLU A 59 46.37 -49.45 36.49
CA GLU A 59 45.18 -48.68 36.12
C GLU A 59 45.04 -47.42 36.98
N ASP A 60 44.52 -46.33 36.39
CA ASP A 60 44.29 -45.05 37.05
C ASP A 60 43.17 -45.07 38.11
N ARG A 61 42.51 -46.23 38.30
CA ARG A 61 41.46 -46.48 39.32
C ARG A 61 41.86 -46.15 40.77
N ASN A 62 43.17 -46.05 41.05
CA ASN A 62 43.67 -45.75 42.39
C ASN A 62 43.77 -44.25 42.69
N LEU A 63 43.51 -43.36 41.72
CA LEU A 63 43.67 -41.91 41.91
C LEU A 63 42.84 -41.35 43.09
N PRO A 64 41.54 -41.71 43.29
CA PRO A 64 40.78 -41.24 44.45
C PRO A 64 41.43 -41.57 45.80
N ALA A 65 41.90 -42.81 45.96
CA ALA A 65 42.61 -43.23 47.18
C ALA A 65 43.96 -42.50 47.35
N ILE A 66 44.66 -42.20 46.25
CA ILE A 66 45.90 -41.41 46.29
C ILE A 66 45.61 -39.97 46.73
N VAL A 67 44.52 -39.37 46.23
CA VAL A 67 44.08 -38.03 46.59
C VAL A 67 43.70 -37.96 48.08
N GLU A 68 42.89 -38.92 48.57
CA GLU A 68 42.51 -39.01 49.99
C GLU A 68 43.75 -39.10 50.91
N LYS A 69 44.71 -39.97 50.56
CA LYS A 69 45.88 -40.24 51.41
C LYS A 69 47.00 -39.21 51.30
N ARG A 70 47.21 -38.61 50.14
CA ARG A 70 48.37 -37.71 49.91
C ARG A 70 48.02 -36.24 49.91
N LEU A 71 46.78 -35.87 49.59
CA LEU A 71 46.37 -34.47 49.44
C LEU A 71 45.36 -34.05 50.51
N LEU A 72 44.33 -34.87 50.73
CA LEU A 72 43.15 -34.50 51.54
C LEU A 72 43.17 -35.11 52.93
N GLN A 73 44.33 -35.52 53.43
CA GLN A 73 44.44 -36.14 54.75
C GLN A 73 44.05 -35.12 55.84
N PRO A 74 43.01 -35.39 56.67
CA PRO A 74 42.62 -34.49 57.73
C PRO A 74 43.73 -34.30 58.76
N VAL A 75 43.94 -33.06 59.19
CA VAL A 75 44.98 -32.71 60.18
C VAL A 75 44.67 -33.22 61.60
N SER A 76 43.39 -33.52 61.90
CA SER A 76 42.93 -34.02 63.19
C SER A 76 41.65 -34.85 63.07
N GLY A 77 41.32 -35.61 64.12
CA GLY A 77 40.05 -36.34 64.18
C GLY A 77 38.81 -35.45 64.25
N THR A 78 38.92 -34.21 64.74
CA THR A 78 37.83 -33.24 64.71
C THR A 78 37.61 -32.68 63.31
N ALA A 79 38.69 -32.38 62.58
CA ALA A 79 38.63 -31.95 61.18
C ALA A 79 38.02 -33.04 60.29
N ALA A 80 38.36 -34.31 60.54
CA ALA A 80 37.76 -35.44 59.83
C ALA A 80 36.23 -35.48 59.98
N ARG A 81 35.71 -35.26 61.20
CA ARG A 81 34.24 -35.21 61.44
C ARG A 81 33.59 -34.00 60.78
N GLN A 82 34.23 -32.83 60.81
CA GLN A 82 33.70 -31.62 60.16
C GLN A 82 33.63 -31.76 58.64
N LEU A 83 34.64 -32.40 58.03
CA LEU A 83 34.64 -32.73 56.61
C LEU A 83 33.52 -33.72 56.26
N GLU A 84 33.32 -34.74 57.09
CA GLU A 84 32.23 -35.72 56.90
C GLU A 84 30.86 -35.04 57.00
N GLU A 85 30.62 -34.21 58.01
CA GLU A 85 29.37 -33.46 58.17
C GLU A 85 29.13 -32.43 57.05
N ALA A 86 30.20 -31.84 56.52
CA ALA A 86 30.13 -30.94 55.37
C ALA A 86 29.78 -31.72 54.10
N PHE A 87 30.47 -32.84 53.85
CA PHE A 87 30.18 -33.73 52.72
C PHE A 87 28.73 -34.25 52.78
N GLU A 88 28.24 -34.68 53.94
CA GLU A 88 26.85 -35.14 54.09
C GLU A 88 25.82 -34.06 53.79
N ARG A 89 26.14 -32.78 54.03
CA ARG A 89 25.29 -31.64 53.61
C ARG A 89 25.36 -31.42 52.11
N THR A 90 26.55 -31.49 51.52
CA THR A 90 26.78 -31.35 50.08
C THR A 90 26.22 -32.54 49.28
N ALA A 91 26.19 -33.75 49.85
CA ALA A 91 25.66 -34.95 49.20
C ALA A 91 24.11 -35.00 49.19
N ARG A 92 23.42 -34.06 49.87
CA ARG A 92 21.95 -33.90 49.85
C ARG A 92 21.44 -33.06 48.67
N VAL A 93 22.28 -32.78 47.67
CA VAL A 93 21.84 -32.11 46.44
C VAL A 93 20.85 -33.00 45.69
N ARG A 94 20.05 -32.41 44.81
CA ARG A 94 19.12 -33.12 43.92
C ARG A 94 19.80 -34.29 43.21
N GLU A 95 19.08 -35.40 43.12
CA GLU A 95 19.56 -36.66 42.52
C GLU A 95 20.10 -36.47 41.09
N GLU A 96 19.47 -35.61 40.29
CA GLU A 96 19.92 -35.27 38.94
C GLU A 96 21.31 -34.59 38.91
N VAL A 97 21.57 -33.66 39.83
CA VAL A 97 22.87 -32.97 39.93
C VAL A 97 23.93 -33.90 40.48
N LEU A 98 23.56 -34.71 41.48
CA LEU A 98 24.46 -35.71 42.06
C LEU A 98 24.86 -36.75 41.00
N GLY A 99 23.95 -37.21 40.16
CA GLY A 99 24.24 -38.12 39.05
C GLY A 99 25.21 -37.53 38.02
N ILE A 100 25.15 -36.22 37.75
CA ILE A 100 26.10 -35.54 36.86
C ILE A 100 27.49 -35.44 37.50
N LEU A 101 27.54 -35.13 38.80
CA LEU A 101 28.80 -34.98 39.55
C LEU A 101 29.52 -36.31 39.80
N LEU A 102 28.77 -37.41 39.97
CA LEU A 102 29.31 -38.76 40.21
C LEU A 102 29.83 -39.45 38.95
N THR A 103 29.37 -39.04 37.76
CA THR A 103 29.65 -39.71 36.48
C THR A 103 29.11 -41.16 36.46
N ARG A 104 29.44 -41.96 35.44
CA ARG A 104 28.92 -43.34 35.32
C ARG A 104 29.66 -44.34 36.20
N GLU A 105 30.95 -44.12 36.43
CA GLU A 105 31.85 -45.05 37.12
C GLU A 105 32.04 -44.67 38.59
N GLY A 106 31.69 -43.45 38.98
CA GLY A 106 31.82 -42.98 40.35
C GLY A 106 30.64 -43.34 41.24
N ASP A 107 30.98 -43.66 42.49
CA ASP A 107 30.01 -43.85 43.56
C ASP A 107 30.17 -42.77 44.65
N ARG A 108 29.25 -42.81 45.62
CA ARG A 108 29.24 -41.85 46.74
C ARG A 108 30.51 -41.96 47.60
N GLU A 109 31.07 -43.16 47.75
CA GLU A 109 32.31 -43.36 48.51
C GLU A 109 33.51 -42.72 47.80
N MET A 110 33.60 -42.86 46.49
CA MET A 110 34.61 -42.20 45.69
C MET A 110 34.52 -40.68 45.81
N PHE A 111 33.31 -40.13 45.75
CA PHE A 111 33.10 -38.69 45.97
C PHE A 111 33.53 -38.26 47.38
N ARG A 112 33.21 -39.06 48.41
CA ARG A 112 33.66 -38.82 49.79
C ARG A 112 35.18 -38.77 49.89
N GLN A 113 35.89 -39.66 49.20
CA GLN A 113 37.37 -39.73 49.20
C GLN A 113 38.04 -38.50 48.56
N VAL A 114 37.39 -37.88 47.58
CA VAL A 114 37.97 -36.74 46.83
C VAL A 114 37.40 -35.38 47.20
N TYR A 115 36.46 -35.29 48.14
CA TYR A 115 35.87 -34.04 48.62
C TYR A 115 36.96 -33.06 49.12
N PRO A 116 37.09 -31.82 48.57
CA PRO A 116 36.04 -31.00 47.95
C PRO A 116 35.96 -31.06 46.41
N PHE A 117 36.65 -31.99 45.76
CA PHE A 117 36.52 -32.24 44.33
C PHE A 117 35.33 -33.16 44.03
N SER A 118 34.72 -33.02 42.86
CA SER A 118 33.75 -34.00 42.36
C SER A 118 34.44 -35.07 41.51
N PRO A 119 33.90 -36.30 41.44
CA PRO A 119 34.31 -37.30 40.45
C PRO A 119 34.40 -36.76 39.02
N ALA A 120 33.40 -35.98 38.60
CA ALA A 120 33.38 -35.27 37.34
C ALA A 120 34.61 -34.37 37.09
N LEU A 121 35.08 -33.66 38.13
CA LEU A 121 36.30 -32.85 38.05
C LEU A 121 37.55 -33.73 37.95
N ILE A 122 37.62 -34.82 38.72
CA ILE A 122 38.75 -35.76 38.67
C ILE A 122 38.85 -36.41 37.28
N ASP A 123 37.74 -36.90 36.72
CA ASP A 123 37.69 -37.51 35.39
C ASP A 123 38.11 -36.51 34.30
N THR A 124 37.60 -35.28 34.39
CA THR A 124 37.98 -34.18 33.49
C THR A 124 39.47 -33.87 33.59
N LEU A 125 40.00 -33.81 34.82
CA LEU A 125 41.39 -33.51 35.07
C LEU A 125 42.32 -34.60 34.54
N VAL A 126 42.00 -35.88 34.76
CA VAL A 126 42.78 -37.02 34.25
C VAL A 126 42.85 -36.92 32.72
N ALA A 127 41.70 -36.73 32.08
CA ALA A 127 41.65 -36.63 30.63
C ALA A 127 42.41 -35.41 30.10
N VAL A 128 42.28 -34.23 30.70
CA VAL A 128 43.01 -33.04 30.24
C VAL A 128 44.49 -33.13 30.56
N SER A 129 44.88 -33.70 31.71
CA SER A 129 46.29 -33.90 32.07
C SER A 129 47.01 -34.86 31.11
N SER A 130 46.30 -35.84 30.54
CA SER A 130 46.86 -36.72 29.50
C SER A 130 47.26 -35.97 28.21
N LEU A 131 46.70 -34.76 28.01
CA LEU A 131 46.99 -33.90 26.85
C LEU A 131 48.18 -32.94 27.08
N LEU A 132 48.67 -32.79 28.31
CA LEU A 132 49.68 -31.81 28.75
C LEU A 132 51.04 -32.45 29.11
N GLN A 133 52.15 -31.72 28.93
CA GLN A 133 53.53 -32.25 29.05
C GLN A 133 53.91 -32.92 30.39
N ARG A 134 54.96 -33.78 30.32
CA ARG A 134 55.41 -34.82 31.29
C ARG A 134 55.61 -34.41 32.76
N GLU A 135 55.79 -33.12 33.07
CA GLU A 135 56.16 -32.71 34.43
C GLU A 135 54.96 -32.41 35.35
N ARG A 136 53.75 -32.33 34.80
CA ARG A 136 52.51 -32.05 35.54
C ARG A 136 51.64 -33.30 35.67
N THR A 137 51.56 -33.83 36.88
CA THR A 137 50.61 -34.89 37.24
C THR A 137 49.27 -34.27 37.62
N ALA A 138 48.17 -35.01 37.43
CA ALA A 138 46.84 -34.62 37.94
C ALA A 138 46.90 -34.19 39.42
N LEU A 139 47.69 -34.88 40.25
CA LEU A 139 47.89 -34.53 41.65
C LEU A 139 48.48 -33.11 41.87
N LYS A 140 49.44 -32.67 41.04
CA LYS A 140 49.98 -31.29 41.13
C LYS A 140 48.93 -30.24 40.77
N LEU A 141 48.08 -30.53 39.80
CA LEU A 141 47.00 -29.62 39.39
C LEU A 141 45.93 -29.51 40.49
N LEU A 142 45.58 -30.61 41.16
CA LEU A 142 44.70 -30.58 42.34
C LEU A 142 45.29 -29.74 43.49
N VAL A 143 46.60 -29.86 43.74
CA VAL A 143 47.29 -29.01 44.72
C VAL A 143 47.14 -27.53 44.33
N GLN A 144 47.39 -27.19 43.06
CA GLN A 144 47.29 -25.81 42.59
C GLN A 144 45.87 -25.25 42.75
N LEU A 145 44.82 -26.02 42.45
CA LEU A 145 43.43 -25.60 42.68
C LEU A 145 43.17 -25.24 44.15
N LEU A 146 43.66 -26.07 45.09
CA LEU A 146 43.51 -25.78 46.52
C LEU A 146 44.31 -24.54 46.94
N VAL A 147 45.49 -24.34 46.37
CA VAL A 147 46.32 -23.15 46.62
C VAL A 147 45.63 -21.89 46.11
N ASP A 148 45.06 -21.92 44.91
CA ASP A 148 44.38 -20.79 44.29
C ASP A 148 43.08 -20.44 45.02
N GLN A 149 42.38 -21.43 45.59
CA GLN A 149 41.15 -21.24 46.34
C GLN A 149 41.35 -21.13 47.86
N ARG A 150 42.59 -21.08 48.37
CA ARG A 150 42.88 -21.15 49.82
C ARG A 150 42.16 -20.10 50.67
N GLU A 151 41.89 -18.93 50.10
CA GLU A 151 41.24 -17.81 50.79
C GLU A 151 39.71 -17.78 50.56
N THR A 152 39.17 -18.63 49.68
CA THR A 152 37.78 -18.55 49.22
C THR A 152 36.97 -19.83 49.40
N LEU A 153 37.61 -20.99 49.57
CA LEU A 153 36.93 -22.29 49.67
C LEU A 153 36.45 -22.54 51.10
N GLU A 154 35.14 -22.68 51.29
CA GLU A 154 34.53 -22.98 52.60
C GLU A 154 34.09 -24.45 52.71
N LEU A 155 33.91 -24.94 53.95
CA LEU A 155 33.36 -26.26 54.19
C LEU A 155 31.91 -26.35 53.70
N GLY A 156 31.66 -27.29 52.80
CA GLY A 156 30.38 -27.49 52.10
C GLY A 156 30.43 -27.12 50.62
N ASP A 157 31.43 -26.33 50.21
CA ASP A 157 31.62 -25.97 48.81
C ASP A 157 32.24 -27.12 48.00
N LEU A 158 32.05 -27.04 46.68
CA LEU A 158 32.71 -27.89 45.70
C LEU A 158 33.57 -27.02 44.78
N VAL A 159 34.72 -27.54 44.39
CA VAL A 159 35.58 -26.91 43.40
C VAL A 159 34.88 -27.00 42.02
N PRO A 160 34.55 -25.87 41.36
CA PRO A 160 33.91 -25.89 40.03
C PRO A 160 34.85 -26.44 38.95
N VAL A 161 34.31 -27.19 38.00
CA VAL A 161 35.09 -27.73 36.86
C VAL A 161 35.74 -26.61 36.04
N GLY A 162 35.08 -25.45 35.91
CA GLY A 162 35.62 -24.30 35.19
C GLY A 162 36.96 -23.78 35.72
N ASP A 163 37.26 -23.97 37.01
CA ASP A 163 38.51 -23.50 37.62
C ASP A 163 39.73 -24.31 37.14
N LEU A 164 39.51 -25.50 36.56
CA LEU A 164 40.59 -26.26 35.89
C LEU A 164 41.25 -25.46 34.77
N PHE A 165 40.49 -24.63 34.06
CA PHE A 165 41.01 -23.90 32.91
C PHE A 165 42.16 -22.96 33.29
N ASP A 166 42.09 -22.29 34.44
CA ASP A 166 43.14 -21.36 34.90
C ASP A 166 44.45 -22.09 35.23
N VAL A 167 44.34 -23.26 35.84
CA VAL A 167 45.49 -24.11 36.20
C VAL A 167 46.14 -24.71 34.97
N ILE A 168 45.33 -25.04 33.96
CA ILE A 168 45.81 -25.54 32.66
C ILE A 168 46.44 -24.40 31.85
N GLU A 169 45.81 -23.23 31.82
CA GLU A 169 46.29 -22.07 31.08
C GLU A 169 47.64 -21.59 31.59
N SER A 170 47.86 -21.60 32.90
CA SER A 170 49.14 -21.23 33.55
C SER A 170 50.24 -22.31 33.42
N GLY A 171 50.01 -23.37 32.64
CA GLY A 171 50.88 -24.54 32.52
C GLY A 171 51.63 -24.77 31.21
N ASP A 172 52.31 -25.92 31.18
CA ASP A 172 53.17 -26.37 30.07
C ASP A 172 52.40 -26.66 28.76
N GLU A 173 53.10 -26.57 27.63
CA GLU A 173 52.51 -26.71 26.29
C GLU A 173 52.02 -28.14 25.97
N PRO A 174 50.94 -28.29 25.17
CA PRO A 174 50.45 -29.59 24.70
C PRO A 174 51.50 -30.41 23.91
N PHE A 175 51.36 -31.74 23.93
CA PHE A 175 52.32 -32.66 23.30
C PHE A 175 52.32 -32.66 21.77
N THR A 176 51.18 -32.44 21.12
CA THR A 176 51.05 -32.49 19.65
C THR A 176 50.82 -31.10 19.06
N GLN A 177 51.36 -30.86 17.85
CA GLN A 177 51.21 -29.57 17.17
C GLN A 177 49.73 -29.19 16.95
N ALA A 178 48.88 -30.17 16.60
CA ALA A 178 47.44 -29.95 16.44
C ALA A 178 46.76 -29.51 17.75
N MET A 179 47.14 -30.09 18.89
CA MET A 179 46.59 -29.70 20.20
C MET A 179 47.12 -28.35 20.68
N ARG A 180 48.39 -28.03 20.40
CA ARG A 180 48.95 -26.69 20.66
C ARG A 180 48.12 -25.60 19.99
N ILE A 181 47.79 -25.80 18.71
CA ILE A 181 46.95 -24.85 17.95
C ILE A 181 45.56 -24.69 18.59
N ARG A 182 44.89 -25.78 18.98
CA ARG A 182 43.57 -25.72 19.65
C ARG A 182 43.65 -24.99 20.99
N PHE A 183 44.70 -25.22 21.78
CA PHE A 183 44.92 -24.51 23.04
C PHE A 183 45.20 -23.02 22.85
N GLU A 184 46.00 -22.64 21.85
CA GLU A 184 46.21 -21.23 21.49
C GLU A 184 44.92 -20.55 21.04
N GLN A 185 44.08 -21.23 20.26
CA GLN A 185 42.77 -20.74 19.84
C GLN A 185 41.84 -20.52 21.04
N ALA A 186 41.79 -21.46 21.98
CA ALA A 186 41.03 -21.32 23.22
C ALA A 186 41.51 -20.14 24.07
N ARG A 187 42.83 -19.96 24.23
CA ARG A 187 43.42 -18.80 24.91
C ARG A 187 43.02 -17.48 24.23
N LYS A 188 43.16 -17.40 22.90
CA LYS A 188 42.77 -16.21 22.13
C LYS A 188 41.29 -15.90 22.27
N LEU A 189 40.42 -16.90 22.15
CA LEU A 189 38.97 -16.74 22.31
C LEU A 189 38.61 -16.21 23.71
N TYR A 190 39.23 -16.78 24.75
CA TYR A 190 39.01 -16.33 26.13
C TYR A 190 39.46 -14.88 26.34
N HIS A 191 40.73 -14.55 26.04
CA HIS A 191 41.27 -13.21 26.34
C HIS A 191 40.75 -12.11 25.41
N HIS A 192 40.48 -12.39 24.13
CA HIS A 192 40.14 -11.35 23.16
C HIS A 192 38.64 -11.16 22.96
N LYS A 193 37.79 -12.15 23.28
CA LYS A 193 36.33 -12.05 23.08
C LYS A 193 35.54 -12.23 24.37
N LEU A 194 35.75 -13.35 25.07
CA LEU A 194 34.93 -13.70 26.24
C LEU A 194 35.23 -12.82 27.45
N LEU A 195 36.50 -12.51 27.70
CA LEU A 195 36.92 -11.68 28.81
C LEU A 195 36.41 -10.22 28.67
N PRO A 196 36.60 -9.52 27.54
CA PRO A 196 36.02 -8.19 27.33
C PRO A 196 34.50 -8.15 27.47
N LEU A 197 33.81 -9.20 26.99
CA LEU A 197 32.36 -9.35 27.16
C LEU A 197 31.96 -9.37 28.64
N LEU A 198 32.69 -10.13 29.47
CA LEU A 198 32.42 -10.20 30.91
C LEU A 198 32.76 -8.89 31.63
N GLU A 199 33.84 -8.22 31.23
CA GLU A 199 34.23 -6.91 31.77
C GLU A 199 33.12 -5.87 31.55
N GLU A 200 32.58 -5.80 30.34
CA GLU A 200 31.45 -4.92 30.02
C GLU A 200 30.18 -5.31 30.78
N GLN A 201 29.84 -6.61 30.81
CA GLN A 201 28.62 -7.10 31.47
C GLN A 201 28.58 -6.79 32.97
N HIS A 202 29.73 -6.84 33.64
CA HIS A 202 29.85 -6.60 35.08
C HIS A 202 30.36 -5.19 35.44
N GLY A 203 30.73 -4.39 34.44
CA GLY A 203 31.29 -3.04 34.66
C GLY A 203 32.58 -3.06 35.46
N VAL A 204 33.48 -4.00 35.14
CA VAL A 204 34.79 -4.22 35.82
C VAL A 204 35.88 -4.38 34.78
N THR A 205 37.11 -4.01 35.10
CA THR A 205 38.29 -4.33 34.26
C THR A 205 39.26 -5.24 34.99
N ARG A 206 40.06 -6.00 34.24
CA ARG A 206 41.11 -6.86 34.78
C ARG A 206 42.10 -6.09 35.65
N GLU A 207 42.41 -4.86 35.28
CA GLU A 207 43.29 -3.97 36.06
C GLU A 207 42.66 -3.62 37.41
N GLN A 208 41.36 -3.29 37.44
CA GLN A 208 40.62 -3.03 38.68
C GLN A 208 40.53 -4.26 39.57
N ILE A 209 40.33 -5.46 38.99
CA ILE A 209 40.30 -6.73 39.72
C ILE A 209 41.69 -7.01 40.33
N ALA A 210 42.77 -6.87 39.56
CA ALA A 210 44.13 -7.09 40.03
C ALA A 210 44.55 -6.09 41.12
N ALA A 211 44.07 -4.84 41.03
CA ALA A 211 44.29 -3.81 42.04
C ALA A 211 43.36 -3.93 43.26
N ASN A 212 42.47 -4.93 43.30
CA ASN A 212 41.47 -5.15 44.36
C ASN A 212 40.53 -3.93 44.58
N GLN A 213 40.16 -3.24 43.50
CA GLN A 213 39.32 -2.03 43.49
C GLN A 213 37.85 -2.29 43.11
N VAL A 214 37.43 -3.56 43.13
CA VAL A 214 36.08 -4.00 42.76
C VAL A 214 35.34 -4.46 43.99
N ASP A 215 34.04 -4.17 44.10
CA ASP A 215 33.23 -4.69 45.20
C ASP A 215 33.08 -6.22 45.14
N ALA A 216 32.88 -6.84 46.30
CA ALA A 216 32.84 -8.29 46.43
C ALA A 216 31.70 -8.93 45.60
N ALA A 217 30.57 -8.23 45.44
CA ALA A 217 29.41 -8.75 44.72
C ALA A 217 29.65 -8.80 43.20
N ARG A 218 30.16 -7.74 42.58
CA ARG A 218 30.50 -7.72 41.15
C ARG A 218 31.68 -8.65 40.85
N LEU A 219 32.68 -8.69 41.73
CA LEU A 219 33.80 -9.62 41.58
C LEU A 219 33.31 -11.08 41.59
N GLN A 220 32.39 -11.43 42.50
CA GLN A 220 31.82 -12.77 42.56
C GLN A 220 30.95 -13.07 41.32
N GLY A 221 30.13 -12.12 40.87
CA GLY A 221 29.33 -12.25 39.65
C GLY A 221 30.19 -12.52 38.41
N PHE A 222 31.27 -11.75 38.26
CA PHE A 222 32.26 -11.91 37.19
C PHE A 222 32.93 -13.29 37.24
N ARG A 223 33.44 -13.71 38.40
CA ARG A 223 34.08 -15.03 38.58
C ARG A 223 33.13 -16.17 38.27
N ASN A 224 31.88 -16.03 38.69
CA ASN A 224 30.87 -17.04 38.49
C ASN A 224 30.54 -17.26 37.00
N ASP A 225 30.43 -16.16 36.25
CA ASP A 225 30.16 -16.24 34.81
C ASP A 225 31.38 -16.72 34.03
N ALA A 226 32.58 -16.32 34.47
CA ALA A 226 33.84 -16.83 33.92
C ALA A 226 33.95 -18.36 34.06
N ARG A 227 33.55 -18.94 35.20
CA ARG A 227 33.57 -20.41 35.43
C ARG A 227 32.70 -21.19 34.44
N LEU A 228 31.51 -20.67 34.14
CA LEU A 228 30.61 -21.27 33.15
C LEU A 228 31.24 -21.27 31.74
N LEU A 229 31.80 -20.12 31.32
CA LEU A 229 32.48 -19.99 30.03
C LEU A 229 33.76 -20.86 29.96
N LYS A 230 34.55 -20.93 31.04
CA LYS A 230 35.73 -21.80 31.13
C LYS A 230 35.37 -23.27 31.00
N THR A 231 34.24 -23.70 31.57
CA THR A 231 33.73 -25.06 31.41
C THR A 231 33.39 -25.37 29.95
N LEU A 232 32.78 -24.42 29.23
CA LEU A 232 32.55 -24.55 27.78
C LEU A 232 33.86 -24.66 26.99
N ILE A 233 34.89 -23.90 27.37
CA ILE A 233 36.22 -23.99 26.75
C ILE A 233 36.85 -25.35 27.01
N LEU A 234 36.79 -25.84 28.25
CA LEU A 234 37.30 -27.17 28.61
C LEU A 234 36.62 -28.27 27.80
N ALA A 235 35.30 -28.17 27.59
CA ALA A 235 34.56 -29.11 26.77
C ALA A 235 35.00 -29.09 25.30
N ALA A 236 35.35 -27.92 24.76
CA ALA A 236 35.87 -27.81 23.41
C ALA A 236 37.33 -28.30 23.28
N LEU A 237 38.12 -28.24 24.35
CA LEU A 237 39.50 -28.74 24.38
C LEU A 237 39.58 -30.26 24.56
N ALA A 238 38.60 -30.89 25.22
CA ALA A 238 38.63 -32.28 25.63
C ALA A 238 37.43 -33.09 25.09
N GLU A 239 37.29 -33.16 23.77
CA GLU A 239 36.17 -33.81 23.03
C GLU A 239 35.95 -35.31 23.35
N GLY A 240 36.93 -35.96 23.98
CA GLY A 240 36.87 -37.36 24.41
C GLY A 240 36.28 -37.60 25.81
N VAL A 241 36.03 -36.55 26.60
CA VAL A 241 35.57 -36.69 27.99
C VAL A 241 34.06 -36.81 28.05
N GLU A 242 33.55 -37.93 28.57
CA GLU A 242 32.11 -38.17 28.66
C GLU A 242 31.38 -37.07 29.47
N VAL A 243 31.97 -36.66 30.58
CA VAL A 243 31.44 -35.64 31.50
C VAL A 243 31.22 -34.29 30.81
N LEU A 244 32.08 -33.95 29.85
CA LEU A 244 32.04 -32.69 29.11
C LEU A 244 31.34 -32.80 27.76
N ARG A 245 30.89 -33.99 27.37
CA ARG A 245 30.11 -34.20 26.14
C ARG A 245 28.67 -33.74 26.36
N SER A 246 28.04 -33.24 25.29
CA SER A 246 26.61 -32.89 25.27
C SER A 246 26.21 -31.98 26.44
N LEU A 247 26.94 -30.88 26.63
CA LEU A 247 26.62 -29.92 27.68
C LEU A 247 25.24 -29.32 27.45
N THR A 248 24.48 -29.20 28.53
CA THR A 248 23.20 -28.48 28.59
C THR A 248 23.25 -27.47 29.73
N PRO A 249 22.34 -26.49 29.82
CA PRO A 249 22.32 -25.55 30.94
C PRO A 249 22.27 -26.22 32.32
N ALA A 250 21.51 -27.31 32.47
CA ALA A 250 21.48 -28.09 33.71
C ALA A 250 22.83 -28.72 34.03
N ARG A 251 23.50 -29.31 33.02
CA ARG A 251 24.83 -29.92 33.17
C ARG A 251 25.92 -28.88 33.46
N LEU A 252 25.88 -27.73 32.80
CA LEU A 252 26.78 -26.59 33.06
C LEU A 252 26.65 -26.07 34.50
N ALA A 253 25.41 -25.94 35.00
CA ALA A 253 25.15 -25.56 36.38
C ALA A 253 25.66 -26.60 37.38
N ALA A 254 25.45 -27.89 37.10
CA ALA A 254 25.91 -28.99 37.95
C ALA A 254 27.44 -29.08 38.01
N LEU A 255 28.14 -29.02 36.88
CA LEU A 255 29.62 -29.07 36.84
C LEU A 255 30.27 -27.85 37.51
N ASN A 256 29.53 -26.74 37.65
CA ASN A 256 29.96 -25.54 38.37
C ASN A 256 29.11 -25.32 39.62
N HIS A 257 28.78 -26.39 40.33
CA HIS A 257 27.92 -26.32 41.52
C HIS A 257 28.37 -25.23 42.50
N GLY A 258 27.41 -24.48 43.06
CA GLY A 258 27.67 -23.35 43.96
C GLY A 258 27.95 -22.01 43.27
N THR A 259 28.21 -22.02 41.95
CA THR A 259 28.51 -20.82 41.16
C THR A 259 27.27 -19.99 40.82
N VAL A 260 26.15 -20.64 40.48
CA VAL A 260 24.88 -19.97 40.17
C VAL A 260 23.94 -20.15 41.35
N ARG A 261 23.71 -19.07 42.10
CA ARG A 261 22.77 -19.06 43.23
C ARG A 261 21.41 -18.54 42.75
N SER A 262 20.40 -19.40 42.78
CA SER A 262 19.01 -19.02 42.51
C SER A 262 18.25 -18.79 43.82
N PRO A 263 17.41 -17.75 43.94
CA PRO A 263 16.50 -17.59 45.07
C PRO A 263 15.41 -18.67 45.10
N ILE A 264 15.13 -19.31 43.97
CA ILE A 264 14.18 -20.42 43.84
C ILE A 264 14.96 -21.68 43.44
N PRO A 265 15.04 -22.71 44.31
CA PRO A 265 15.74 -23.95 44.00
C PRO A 265 15.23 -24.57 42.70
N GLY A 266 16.12 -24.88 41.75
CA GLY A 266 15.78 -25.53 40.49
C GLY A 266 15.67 -24.63 39.27
N GLN A 267 15.82 -23.32 39.44
CA GLN A 267 15.87 -22.38 38.32
C GLN A 267 17.29 -22.10 37.82
N GLU A 268 18.32 -22.74 38.40
CA GLU A 268 19.72 -22.54 38.02
C GLU A 268 19.95 -22.84 36.53
N SER A 269 19.33 -23.92 36.02
CA SER A 269 19.37 -24.26 34.59
C SER A 269 18.81 -23.16 33.69
N GLN A 270 17.72 -22.50 34.08
CA GLN A 270 17.14 -21.41 33.29
C GLN A 270 17.98 -20.12 33.35
N ILE A 271 18.57 -19.83 34.51
CA ILE A 271 19.50 -18.70 34.65
C ILE A 271 20.72 -18.90 33.75
N VAL A 272 21.31 -20.11 33.76
CA VAL A 272 22.43 -20.45 32.88
C VAL A 272 22.02 -20.38 31.41
N LEU A 273 20.84 -20.88 31.04
CA LEU A 273 20.36 -20.81 29.66
C LEU A 273 20.23 -19.36 29.16
N ARG A 274 19.69 -18.46 29.99
CA ARG A 274 19.58 -17.03 29.66
C ARG A 274 20.96 -16.44 29.40
N LYS A 275 21.91 -16.64 30.33
CA LYS A 275 23.30 -16.15 30.19
C LYS A 275 23.96 -16.68 28.92
N VAL A 276 23.83 -17.97 28.64
CA VAL A 276 24.41 -18.59 27.44
C VAL A 276 23.81 -18.02 26.15
N ARG A 277 22.49 -17.78 26.10
CA ARG A 277 21.84 -17.15 24.94
C ARG A 277 22.31 -15.71 24.75
N ASP A 278 22.43 -14.94 25.82
CA ASP A 278 22.95 -13.57 25.78
C ASP A 278 24.39 -13.54 25.26
N TRP A 279 25.23 -14.49 25.67
CA TRP A 279 26.60 -14.63 25.17
C TRP A 279 26.64 -15.09 23.72
N ALA A 280 25.84 -16.08 23.32
CA ALA A 280 25.78 -16.60 21.95
C ALA A 280 25.31 -15.55 20.93
N ALA A 281 24.50 -14.57 21.34
CA ALA A 281 24.11 -13.45 20.50
C ALA A 281 25.30 -12.53 20.13
N ARG A 282 26.33 -12.49 20.98
CA ARG A 282 27.51 -11.62 20.82
C ARG A 282 28.75 -12.37 20.31
N VAL A 283 28.86 -13.67 20.63
CA VAL A 283 30.03 -14.51 20.35
C VAL A 283 29.60 -15.72 19.52
N GLY A 284 29.90 -15.68 18.22
CA GLY A 284 29.42 -16.67 17.24
C GLY A 284 29.99 -18.09 17.42
N GLU A 285 31.07 -18.23 18.21
CA GLU A 285 31.69 -19.48 18.62
C GLU A 285 30.81 -20.30 19.58
N ILE A 286 29.88 -19.68 20.31
CA ILE A 286 28.94 -20.36 21.19
C ILE A 286 27.70 -20.76 20.38
N LYS A 287 27.38 -22.05 20.36
CA LYS A 287 26.19 -22.59 19.68
C LYS A 287 25.21 -23.16 20.68
N VAL A 288 23.93 -22.87 20.43
CA VAL A 288 22.79 -23.43 21.17
C VAL A 288 21.92 -24.15 20.14
N ALA A 289 21.74 -25.46 20.29
CA ALA A 289 21.21 -26.32 19.23
C ALA A 289 19.71 -26.16 18.95
N ASP A 290 18.91 -25.77 19.95
CA ASP A 290 17.46 -25.59 19.82
C ASP A 290 16.89 -24.57 20.84
N ASP A 291 15.60 -24.26 20.71
CA ASP A 291 14.88 -23.33 21.58
C ASP A 291 14.21 -24.00 22.80
N GLY A 292 14.57 -25.25 23.11
CA GLY A 292 14.05 -25.99 24.25
C GLY A 292 14.42 -25.37 25.62
N PRO A 293 13.87 -25.91 26.72
CA PRO A 293 14.18 -25.45 28.08
C PRO A 293 15.56 -25.92 28.59
N ASN A 294 16.19 -26.90 27.93
CA ASN A 294 17.51 -27.44 28.29
C ASN A 294 18.30 -27.87 27.02
N PRO A 295 18.59 -26.94 26.10
CA PRO A 295 19.22 -27.22 24.81
C PRO A 295 20.66 -27.70 24.95
N MET A 296 21.20 -28.34 23.91
CA MET A 296 22.63 -28.61 23.82
C MET A 296 23.39 -27.30 23.58
N VAL A 297 24.45 -27.08 24.36
CA VAL A 297 25.37 -25.94 24.28
C VAL A 297 26.75 -26.45 23.89
N SER A 298 27.33 -25.89 22.84
CA SER A 298 28.70 -26.21 22.41
C SER A 298 29.50 -24.94 22.14
N LEU A 299 30.82 -25.06 22.28
CA LEU A 299 31.76 -24.00 21.93
C LEU A 299 32.66 -24.53 20.82
N HIS A 300 32.73 -23.81 19.70
CA HIS A 300 33.60 -24.14 18.58
C HIS A 300 34.82 -23.23 18.59
N LEU A 301 36.02 -23.79 18.82
CA LEU A 301 37.28 -23.04 18.92
C LEU A 301 37.74 -22.44 17.57
N VAL A 302 37.14 -22.89 16.46
CA VAL A 302 37.30 -22.31 15.14
C VAL A 302 36.05 -21.47 14.86
N GLY A 303 36.11 -20.20 15.23
CA GLY A 303 35.09 -19.20 14.91
C GLY A 303 35.38 -18.52 13.58
N VAL A 304 34.33 -18.07 12.90
CA VAL A 304 34.46 -17.25 11.70
C VAL A 304 34.99 -15.87 12.07
N ASP A 305 36.06 -15.42 11.43
CA ASP A 305 36.68 -14.10 11.66
C ASP A 305 35.84 -12.96 11.05
N THR A 306 34.72 -12.62 11.69
CA THR A 306 33.85 -11.53 11.26
C THR A 306 34.51 -10.16 11.43
N GLU A 307 35.38 -9.99 12.44
CA GLU A 307 36.02 -8.69 12.71
C GLU A 307 37.09 -8.38 11.66
N GLY A 308 37.87 -9.38 11.22
CA GLY A 308 38.80 -9.21 10.10
C GLY A 308 38.10 -8.80 8.79
N ILE A 309 36.90 -9.34 8.52
CA ILE A 309 36.09 -8.89 7.37
C ILE A 309 35.73 -7.40 7.50
N LEU A 310 35.29 -6.97 8.68
CA LEU A 310 34.87 -5.57 8.91
C LEU A 310 36.05 -4.60 8.88
N GLU A 311 37.19 -4.96 9.46
CA GLU A 311 38.43 -4.15 9.40
C GLU A 311 38.93 -4.00 7.96
N ASN A 312 38.88 -5.05 7.13
CA ASN A 312 39.23 -4.96 5.71
C ASN A 312 38.35 -3.96 4.94
N ALA A 313 37.11 -3.74 5.40
CA ALA A 313 36.15 -2.81 4.81
C ALA A 313 36.09 -1.45 5.53
N ARG A 314 36.97 -1.19 6.52
CA ARG A 314 36.91 0.01 7.36
C ARG A 314 37.01 1.33 6.59
N ALA A 315 37.74 1.35 5.47
CA ALA A 315 37.88 2.53 4.62
C ALA A 315 36.55 3.06 4.04
N VAL A 316 35.48 2.23 4.05
CA VAL A 316 34.14 2.61 3.61
C VAL A 316 33.47 3.58 4.60
N ASP A 317 33.85 3.53 5.88
CA ASP A 317 33.31 4.43 6.90
C ASP A 317 33.95 5.82 6.81
N ASN A 318 33.21 6.77 6.26
CA ASN A 318 33.61 8.17 6.18
C ASN A 318 32.38 9.08 6.36
N HIS A 319 32.63 10.37 6.52
CA HIS A 319 31.56 11.34 6.78
C HIS A 319 30.45 11.34 5.71
N GLY A 320 30.82 11.26 4.42
CA GLY A 320 29.85 11.24 3.33
C GLY A 320 28.98 9.99 3.33
N THR A 321 29.55 8.80 3.59
CA THR A 321 28.78 7.56 3.66
C THR A 321 27.85 7.51 4.87
N ARG A 322 28.25 8.11 6.01
CA ARG A 322 27.38 8.28 7.18
C ARG A 322 26.19 9.21 6.89
N ILE A 323 26.41 10.34 6.22
CA ILE A 323 25.30 11.25 5.79
C ILE A 323 24.33 10.50 4.89
N GLN A 324 24.84 9.77 3.89
CA GLN A 324 24.02 8.97 2.99
C GLN A 324 23.23 7.89 3.74
N LYS A 325 23.82 7.28 4.77
CA LYS A 325 23.14 6.30 5.62
C LYS A 325 21.97 6.90 6.39
N VAL A 326 22.19 8.03 7.05
CA VAL A 326 21.12 8.74 7.78
C VAL A 326 20.02 9.19 6.82
N ARG A 327 20.37 9.74 5.66
CA ARG A 327 19.41 10.10 4.60
C ARG A 327 18.54 8.92 4.21
N SER A 328 19.17 7.78 3.92
CA SER A 328 18.48 6.56 3.50
C SER A 328 17.51 6.06 4.57
N LEU A 329 17.94 6.03 5.85
CA LEU A 329 17.09 5.63 6.96
C LEU A 329 15.92 6.59 7.20
N LEU A 330 16.14 7.90 7.12
CA LEU A 330 15.07 8.90 7.28
C LEU A 330 14.07 8.83 6.14
N PHE A 331 14.53 8.69 4.89
CA PHE A 331 13.64 8.58 3.74
C PHE A 331 12.82 7.28 3.78
N GLU A 332 13.42 6.18 4.22
CA GLU A 332 12.69 4.94 4.52
C GLU A 332 11.63 5.18 5.61
N MET A 333 11.97 5.85 6.71
CA MET A 333 11.02 6.18 7.79
C MET A 333 9.91 7.15 7.35
N LEU A 334 10.14 7.95 6.32
CA LEU A 334 9.15 8.85 5.71
C LEU A 334 8.29 8.19 4.62
N GLY A 335 8.63 6.97 4.20
CA GLY A 335 7.99 6.32 3.06
C GLY A 335 8.36 6.94 1.71
N ILE A 336 9.45 7.69 1.63
CA ILE A 336 9.95 8.31 0.40
C ILE A 336 10.76 7.28 -0.39
N LYS A 337 10.29 6.96 -1.59
CA LYS A 337 11.03 6.08 -2.52
C LYS A 337 12.28 6.81 -3.00
N HIS A 338 13.38 6.07 -3.12
CA HIS A 338 14.60 6.60 -3.70
C HIS A 338 14.40 6.75 -5.21
N GLU A 339 14.14 7.98 -5.66
CA GLU A 339 14.19 8.35 -7.07
C GLU A 339 15.55 8.96 -7.37
N GLU A 340 16.16 8.60 -8.51
CA GLU A 340 17.40 9.20 -9.01
C GLU A 340 17.15 10.59 -9.61
N SER A 341 16.49 11.47 -8.84
CA SER A 341 16.23 12.86 -9.24
C SER A 341 17.21 13.80 -8.54
N LEU A 342 17.65 14.83 -9.26
CA LEU A 342 18.44 15.93 -8.69
C LEU A 342 17.56 16.92 -7.89
N LEU A 343 16.24 16.85 -8.07
CA LEU A 343 15.29 17.71 -7.38
C LEU A 343 14.90 17.13 -6.01
N PRO A 344 14.61 17.98 -5.00
CA PRO A 344 14.08 17.53 -3.73
C PRO A 344 12.80 16.69 -3.91
N PRO A 345 12.67 15.53 -3.25
CA PRO A 345 11.45 14.73 -3.34
C PRO A 345 10.25 15.49 -2.78
N LYS A 346 9.09 15.30 -3.40
CA LYS A 346 7.81 15.87 -2.95
C LYS A 346 7.06 14.85 -2.10
N LEU A 347 6.60 15.27 -0.93
CA LEU A 347 5.75 14.49 -0.05
C LEU A 347 4.32 15.01 -0.13
N GLU A 348 3.38 14.12 -0.47
CA GLU A 348 1.96 14.40 -0.40
C GLU A 348 1.39 14.01 0.97
N VAL A 349 0.69 14.94 1.61
CA VAL A 349 0.01 14.73 2.90
C VAL A 349 -1.47 15.04 2.72
N LEU A 350 -2.33 14.16 3.23
CA LEU A 350 -3.77 14.40 3.28
C LEU A 350 -4.09 15.30 4.48
N TRP A 351 -4.50 16.55 4.24
CA TRP A 351 -4.82 17.52 5.28
C TRP A 351 -6.26 17.98 5.15
N ARG A 352 -7.07 17.76 6.21
CA ARG A 352 -8.50 18.07 6.27
C ARG A 352 -9.31 17.54 5.08
N GLY A 353 -8.85 16.46 4.44
CA GLY A 353 -9.48 15.84 3.27
C GLY A 353 -9.02 16.35 1.90
N THR A 354 -8.05 17.27 1.85
CA THR A 354 -7.41 17.71 0.60
C THR A 354 -5.93 17.36 0.59
N ARG A 355 -5.39 16.92 -0.56
CA ARG A 355 -3.95 16.64 -0.69
C ARG A 355 -3.14 17.93 -0.73
N ARG A 356 -2.04 17.96 0.02
CA ARG A 356 -1.07 19.06 0.09
C ARG A 356 0.32 18.52 -0.16
N ALA A 357 1.10 19.22 -0.97
CA ALA A 357 2.46 18.83 -1.31
C ALA A 357 3.46 19.77 -0.65
N CYS A 358 4.52 19.18 -0.10
CA CYS A 358 5.72 19.89 0.33
C CYS A 358 6.96 19.21 -0.25
N GLU A 359 8.04 19.96 -0.43
CA GLU A 359 9.32 19.40 -0.85
C GLU A 359 10.23 19.16 0.36
N ILE A 360 10.97 18.05 0.37
CA ILE A 360 11.84 17.65 1.48
C ILE A 360 13.30 17.86 1.09
N LEU A 361 13.99 18.76 1.79
CA LEU A 361 15.41 19.04 1.58
C LEU A 361 16.23 18.46 2.75
N PHE A 362 16.99 17.40 2.49
CA PHE A 362 17.91 16.83 3.48
C PHE A 362 19.32 17.43 3.30
N ARG A 363 19.73 18.34 4.19
CA ARG A 363 21.03 19.02 4.13
C ARG A 363 21.36 19.70 5.47
N ASN A 364 22.65 19.96 5.69
CA ASN A 364 23.14 20.76 6.81
C ASN A 364 22.68 22.21 6.68
N VAL A 365 21.98 22.71 7.71
CA VAL A 365 21.34 24.02 7.69
C VAL A 365 22.37 25.13 7.72
N ARG A 366 23.43 25.03 8.54
CA ARG A 366 24.54 25.99 8.57
C ARG A 366 25.14 26.23 7.19
N GLU A 367 25.32 25.19 6.39
CA GLU A 367 25.94 25.27 5.06
C GLU A 367 25.02 25.78 3.95
N LEU A 368 23.72 25.96 4.21
CA LEU A 368 22.77 26.41 3.20
C LEU A 368 22.91 27.91 2.89
N PRO A 369 22.94 28.30 1.60
CA PRO A 369 22.73 29.69 1.23
C PRO A 369 21.28 30.10 1.49
N HIS A 370 21.02 31.39 1.74
CA HIS A 370 19.69 31.87 2.15
C HIS A 370 18.60 31.61 1.09
N GLU A 371 18.97 31.60 -0.19
CA GLU A 371 18.07 31.29 -1.31
C GLU A 371 17.57 29.84 -1.25
N SER A 372 18.35 28.93 -0.64
CA SER A 372 17.94 27.53 -0.43
C SER A 372 17.03 27.34 0.79
N LEU A 373 16.74 28.40 1.55
CA LEU A 373 15.74 28.36 2.60
C LEU A 373 14.32 28.65 2.07
N GLU A 374 14.19 29.17 0.85
CA GLU A 374 12.90 29.41 0.21
C GLU A 374 12.47 28.22 -0.66
N PRO A 375 11.19 27.85 -0.67
CA PRO A 375 10.69 26.76 -1.51
C PRO A 375 10.82 27.08 -2.99
N GLN A 376 11.07 26.06 -3.82
CA GLN A 376 11.25 26.21 -5.27
C GLN A 376 10.14 25.56 -6.10
N ASP A 377 9.86 24.27 -5.86
CA ASP A 377 8.98 23.46 -6.72
C ASP A 377 7.63 23.11 -6.06
N ALA A 378 7.45 23.45 -4.78
CA ALA A 378 6.24 23.19 -4.00
C ALA A 378 5.86 24.42 -3.16
N PRO A 379 4.60 24.53 -2.68
CA PRO A 379 4.20 25.64 -1.82
C PRO A 379 5.00 25.71 -0.51
N TRP A 380 5.41 24.57 0.04
CA TRP A 380 6.19 24.49 1.27
C TRP A 380 7.44 23.66 1.10
N ARG A 381 8.50 24.04 1.83
CA ARG A 381 9.73 23.25 2.00
C ARG A 381 9.86 22.78 3.45
N ILE A 382 10.34 21.56 3.64
CA ILE A 382 10.76 21.05 4.95
C ILE A 382 12.24 20.67 4.84
N ILE A 383 13.07 21.33 5.64
CA ILE A 383 14.50 21.09 5.71
C ILE A 383 14.77 20.17 6.90
N ILE A 384 15.44 19.05 6.64
CA ILE A 384 15.83 18.06 7.66
C ILE A 384 17.35 18.05 7.71
N ASP A 385 17.91 18.48 8.84
CA ASP A 385 19.36 18.43 9.11
C ASP A 385 19.76 17.05 9.66
N TYR A 386 21.04 16.70 9.74
CA TYR A 386 21.56 15.42 10.25
C TYR A 386 22.23 15.54 11.63
N PRO A 387 22.23 14.48 12.46
CA PRO A 387 22.56 14.56 13.90
C PRO A 387 24.06 14.55 14.21
N PHE A 388 24.91 15.14 13.38
CA PHE A 388 26.35 15.25 13.61
C PHE A 388 27.00 16.23 12.65
N ASP A 389 28.24 16.66 12.91
CA ASP A 389 29.00 17.54 12.03
C ASP A 389 30.50 17.22 12.06
N GLN A 390 31.29 17.89 11.22
CA GLN A 390 32.75 17.87 11.29
C GLN A 390 33.26 18.98 12.21
N GLY A 391 34.38 18.75 12.90
CA GLY A 391 34.99 19.79 13.75
C GLY A 391 34.19 20.06 15.04
N SER A 392 34.24 21.31 15.52
CA SER A 392 33.65 21.72 16.81
C SER A 392 32.27 22.37 16.69
N TYR A 393 31.57 22.14 15.58
CA TYR A 393 30.24 22.70 15.37
C TYR A 393 29.17 21.89 16.11
N ASN A 394 28.21 22.58 16.70
CA ASN A 394 27.09 22.03 17.44
C ASN A 394 25.76 22.58 16.89
N PRO A 395 24.60 22.04 17.31
CA PRO A 395 23.29 22.47 16.80
C PRO A 395 22.99 23.97 16.94
N ARG A 396 23.70 24.70 17.80
CA ARG A 396 23.50 26.15 17.98
C ARG A 396 23.98 26.94 16.78
N TYR A 397 24.93 26.43 16.00
CA TYR A 397 25.37 27.07 14.75
C TYR A 397 24.27 27.00 13.68
N ASP A 398 23.53 25.90 13.60
CA ASP A 398 22.37 25.77 12.71
C ASP A 398 21.24 26.71 13.14
N LEU A 399 21.01 26.83 14.45
CA LEU A 399 20.05 27.80 15.00
C LEU A 399 20.46 29.25 14.69
N ALA A 400 21.74 29.59 14.78
CA ALA A 400 22.24 30.92 14.43
C ALA A 400 21.96 31.25 12.95
N LYS A 401 22.12 30.28 12.05
CA LYS A 401 21.80 30.43 10.62
C LYS A 401 20.32 30.75 10.38
N ILE A 402 19.42 30.10 11.11
CA ILE A 402 17.98 30.38 11.07
C ILE A 402 17.70 31.80 11.56
N GLN A 403 18.33 32.22 12.67
CA GLN A 403 18.17 33.56 13.24
C GLN A 403 18.71 34.65 12.30
N GLU A 404 19.84 34.42 11.64
CA GLU A 404 20.41 35.32 10.62
C GLU A 404 19.42 35.54 9.46
N PHE A 405 18.79 34.48 8.96
CA PHE A 405 17.76 34.60 7.91
C PHE A 405 16.54 35.39 8.39
N GLN A 406 16.05 35.10 9.60
CA GLN A 406 14.92 35.83 10.18
C GLN A 406 15.25 37.32 10.39
N ALA A 407 16.49 37.65 10.74
CA ALA A 407 16.95 39.02 10.91
C ALA A 407 16.98 39.82 9.61
N THR A 408 17.04 39.18 8.43
CA THR A 408 16.94 39.91 7.14
C THR A 408 15.52 40.42 6.84
N GLY A 409 14.52 40.07 7.65
CA GLY A 409 13.12 40.42 7.44
C GLY A 409 12.46 39.68 6.26
N ARG A 410 13.12 38.65 5.72
CA ARG A 410 12.54 37.77 4.69
C ARG A 410 11.57 36.78 5.34
N SER A 411 10.61 36.32 4.56
CA SER A 411 9.60 35.35 4.98
C SER A 411 9.63 34.17 4.02
N ALA A 412 9.64 32.95 4.54
CA ALA A 412 9.65 31.74 3.74
C ALA A 412 8.65 30.71 4.27
N GLN A 413 7.92 30.05 3.37
CA GLN A 413 7.05 28.90 3.67
C GLN A 413 7.91 27.64 3.88
N THR A 414 8.73 27.68 4.93
CA THR A 414 9.73 26.65 5.21
C THR A 414 9.71 26.26 6.67
N LEU A 415 9.72 24.95 6.91
CA LEU A 415 9.94 24.35 8.23
C LEU A 415 11.36 23.80 8.27
N VAL A 416 12.05 23.99 9.39
CA VAL A 416 13.39 23.45 9.63
C VAL A 416 13.35 22.54 10.84
N TRP A 417 13.82 21.31 10.66
CA TRP A 417 13.85 20.27 11.67
C TRP A 417 15.29 19.94 12.04
N LEU A 418 15.73 20.46 13.19
CA LEU A 418 17.09 20.31 13.69
C LEU A 418 17.17 19.13 14.68
N PRO A 419 18.10 18.18 14.47
CA PRO A 419 18.31 17.10 15.43
C PRO A 419 19.25 17.51 16.57
N LEU A 420 19.15 16.81 17.69
CA LEU A 420 20.23 16.71 18.67
C LEU A 420 21.34 15.81 18.13
N PHE A 421 22.58 16.09 18.51
CA PHE A 421 23.72 15.35 17.97
C PHE A 421 23.93 14.00 18.66
N PHE A 422 24.45 13.03 17.91
CA PHE A 422 24.85 11.73 18.42
C PHE A 422 26.12 11.82 19.27
N ARG A 423 26.17 11.05 20.36
CA ARG A 423 27.40 10.82 21.13
C ARG A 423 28.43 10.01 20.32
N PRO A 424 29.72 10.04 20.71
CA PRO A 424 30.76 9.27 20.04
C PRO A 424 30.41 7.78 19.84
N GLN A 425 29.83 7.13 20.86
CA GLN A 425 29.40 5.73 20.77
C GLN A 425 28.34 5.50 19.68
N ALA A 426 27.32 6.35 19.60
CA ALA A 426 26.28 6.23 18.56
C ALA A 426 26.83 6.51 17.16
N LEU A 427 27.85 7.38 17.04
CA LEU A 427 28.56 7.61 15.79
C LEU A 427 29.42 6.43 15.36
N GLU A 428 30.06 5.73 16.30
CA GLU A 428 30.78 4.48 16.02
C GLU A 428 29.81 3.39 15.56
N GLU A 429 28.65 3.25 16.19
CA GLU A 429 27.60 2.33 15.75
C GLU A 429 27.08 2.67 14.35
N LEU A 430 26.86 3.96 14.04
CA LEU A 430 26.47 4.38 12.69
C LEU A 430 27.56 4.03 11.65
N GLY A 431 28.83 4.27 11.98
CA GLY A 431 29.96 3.91 11.11
C GLY A 431 30.04 2.40 10.88
N ARG A 432 29.89 1.60 11.94
CA ARG A 432 29.86 0.14 11.84
C ARG A 432 28.67 -0.38 11.03
N LEU A 433 27.50 0.25 11.15
CA LEU A 433 26.33 -0.06 10.31
C LEU A 433 26.59 0.19 8.82
N VAL A 434 27.28 1.29 8.49
CA VAL A 434 27.69 1.59 7.11
C VAL A 434 28.57 0.47 6.55
N VAL A 435 29.58 0.02 7.32
CA VAL A 435 30.48 -1.06 6.91
C VAL A 435 29.72 -2.38 6.76
N LEU A 436 28.86 -2.73 7.73
CA LEU A 436 28.04 -3.95 7.71
C LEU A 436 27.17 -4.04 6.46
N GLU A 437 26.43 -2.96 6.13
CA GLU A 437 25.58 -2.95 4.94
C GLU A 437 26.39 -2.99 3.65
N HIS A 438 27.57 -2.38 3.63
CA HIS A 438 28.46 -2.43 2.48
C HIS A 438 28.99 -3.85 2.25
N VAL A 439 29.53 -4.50 3.28
CA VAL A 439 30.07 -5.87 3.20
C VAL A 439 29.00 -6.88 2.79
N LEU A 440 27.78 -6.74 3.32
CA LEU A 440 26.66 -7.64 3.03
C LEU A 440 25.99 -7.40 1.67
N SER A 441 26.38 -6.35 0.94
CA SER A 441 25.81 -6.04 -0.36
C SER A 441 26.49 -6.82 -1.49
N GLY A 442 25.70 -7.45 -2.35
CA GLY A 442 26.19 -8.25 -3.48
C GLY A 442 27.16 -9.35 -3.04
N ASN A 443 28.30 -9.44 -3.73
CA ASN A 443 29.34 -10.45 -3.47
C ASN A 443 30.53 -9.90 -2.66
N ARG A 444 30.41 -8.69 -2.07
CA ARG A 444 31.54 -8.02 -1.39
C ARG A 444 32.08 -8.78 -0.18
N LEU A 445 31.21 -9.52 0.51
CA LEU A 445 31.64 -10.40 1.61
C LEU A 445 32.67 -11.43 1.15
N ASP A 446 32.58 -11.90 -0.09
CA ASP A 446 33.53 -12.87 -0.64
C ASP A 446 34.89 -12.23 -0.93
N GLU A 447 34.92 -10.93 -1.24
CA GLU A 447 36.15 -10.15 -1.45
C GLU A 447 36.82 -9.81 -0.11
N TYR A 448 36.07 -9.23 0.84
CA TYR A 448 36.60 -8.83 2.15
C TYR A 448 36.90 -10.02 3.07
N GLY A 449 36.28 -11.18 2.82
CA GLY A 449 36.49 -12.44 3.52
C GLY A 449 37.33 -13.45 2.73
N ALA A 450 38.17 -13.00 1.79
CA ALA A 450 38.96 -13.91 0.93
C ALA A 450 39.92 -14.82 1.72
N HIS A 451 40.29 -14.44 2.95
CA HIS A 451 41.09 -15.28 3.86
C HIS A 451 40.32 -16.44 4.50
N LEU A 452 38.99 -16.48 4.33
CA LEU A 452 38.10 -17.48 4.91
C LEU A 452 37.67 -18.55 3.89
N SER A 453 37.41 -19.77 4.39
CA SER A 453 36.83 -20.83 3.57
C SER A 453 35.41 -20.45 3.11
N GLN A 454 34.88 -21.13 2.09
CA GLN A 454 33.52 -20.88 1.60
C GLN A 454 32.46 -21.12 2.69
N LEU A 455 32.62 -22.19 3.46
CA LEU A 455 31.73 -22.52 4.57
C LEU A 455 31.75 -21.43 5.66
N ASP A 456 32.95 -20.93 5.99
CA ASP A 456 33.11 -19.87 6.99
C ASP A 456 32.49 -18.56 6.49
N ARG A 457 32.62 -18.22 5.20
CA ARG A 457 31.97 -17.04 4.61
C ARG A 457 30.45 -17.11 4.66
N GLU A 458 29.86 -18.28 4.42
CA GLU A 458 28.41 -18.48 4.54
C GLU A 458 27.93 -18.27 5.99
N GLN A 459 28.69 -18.78 6.97
CA GLN A 459 28.40 -18.56 8.38
C GLN A 459 28.60 -17.10 8.82
N ALA A 460 29.67 -16.42 8.35
CA ALA A 460 29.89 -14.99 8.57
C ALA A 460 28.71 -14.17 8.08
N ARG A 461 28.19 -14.49 6.89
CA ARG A 461 27.06 -13.77 6.28
C ARG A 461 25.84 -13.73 7.19
N VAL A 462 25.51 -14.86 7.84
CA VAL A 462 24.37 -14.93 8.78
C VAL A 462 24.63 -14.09 10.03
N ILE A 463 25.82 -14.17 10.61
CA ILE A 463 26.19 -13.41 11.82
C ILE A 463 26.17 -11.90 11.55
N LEU A 464 26.83 -11.47 10.47
CA LEU A 464 26.91 -10.07 10.07
C LEU A 464 25.51 -9.51 9.73
N ALA A 465 24.64 -10.30 9.10
CA ALA A 465 23.26 -9.90 8.81
C ALA A 465 22.46 -9.63 10.10
N ASN A 466 22.58 -10.50 11.09
CA ASN A 466 21.92 -10.29 12.39
C ASN A 466 22.45 -9.04 13.11
N GLN A 467 23.77 -8.81 13.09
CA GLN A 467 24.39 -7.60 13.65
C GLN A 467 23.89 -6.33 12.95
N ARG A 468 23.83 -6.35 11.62
CA ARG A 468 23.28 -5.25 10.81
C ARG A 468 21.86 -4.92 11.23
N ASP A 469 20.98 -5.91 11.32
CA ASP A 469 19.56 -5.68 11.60
C ASP A 469 19.33 -5.10 13.00
N GLN A 470 20.04 -5.62 14.01
CA GLN A 470 20.01 -5.07 15.37
C GLN A 470 20.54 -3.63 15.43
N MET A 471 21.65 -3.35 14.75
CA MET A 471 22.28 -2.02 14.74
C MET A 471 21.43 -1.02 13.98
N ARG A 472 20.84 -1.42 12.85
CA ARG A 472 19.89 -0.62 12.09
C ARG A 472 18.70 -0.21 12.94
N GLN A 473 18.13 -1.12 13.72
CA GLN A 473 17.01 -0.79 14.61
C GLN A 473 17.41 0.18 15.71
N ARG A 474 18.60 0.01 16.32
CA ARG A 474 19.13 0.94 17.33
C ARG A 474 19.33 2.35 16.77
N ILE A 475 19.97 2.48 15.60
CA ILE A 475 20.16 3.78 14.94
C ILE A 475 18.83 4.42 14.56
N ARG A 476 17.84 3.65 14.06
CA ARG A 476 16.49 4.18 13.79
C ARG A 476 15.84 4.75 15.05
N ASN A 477 15.93 4.05 16.17
CA ASN A 477 15.39 4.55 17.43
C ASN A 477 16.15 5.79 17.93
N ALA A 478 17.48 5.81 17.81
CA ALA A 478 18.30 6.97 18.15
C ALA A 478 17.95 8.18 17.28
N LEU A 479 17.65 8.00 15.98
CA LEU A 479 17.15 9.06 15.11
C LEU A 479 15.80 9.60 15.62
N LEU A 480 14.83 8.74 15.96
CA LEU A 480 13.54 9.20 16.52
C LEU A 480 13.76 10.08 17.76
N SER A 481 14.70 9.73 18.63
CA SER A 481 15.06 10.55 19.77
C SER A 481 15.80 11.83 19.38
N ALA A 482 16.74 11.75 18.42
CA ALA A 482 17.50 12.89 17.93
C ALA A 482 16.60 13.98 17.33
N TYR A 483 15.45 13.63 16.75
CA TYR A 483 14.49 14.58 16.16
C TYR A 483 13.33 14.95 17.11
N GLY A 484 13.39 14.55 18.39
CA GLY A 484 12.38 14.95 19.38
C GLY A 484 11.06 14.19 19.30
N ILE A 485 11.03 13.05 18.61
CA ILE A 485 9.84 12.21 18.45
C ILE A 485 9.71 11.20 19.61
N SER A 486 10.84 10.71 20.14
CA SER A 486 10.87 9.70 21.20
C SER A 486 11.84 10.06 22.33
N THR A 487 11.53 9.68 23.56
CA THR A 487 12.41 9.87 24.73
C THR A 487 13.20 8.61 25.13
N LEU A 488 12.97 7.47 24.48
CA LEU A 488 13.47 6.16 24.93
C LEU A 488 14.98 5.95 24.76
N HIS A 489 15.63 6.61 23.79
CA HIS A 489 17.07 6.43 23.47
C HIS A 489 17.85 7.74 23.59
N ARG A 490 17.58 8.51 24.65
CA ARG A 490 18.25 9.79 24.92
C ARG A 490 19.72 9.61 25.34
N ASP A 491 20.09 8.43 25.83
CA ASP A 491 21.46 8.04 26.18
C ASP A 491 22.44 8.09 25.00
N ALA A 492 21.94 7.88 23.78
CA ALA A 492 22.71 7.99 22.53
C ALA A 492 23.02 9.44 22.10
N LEU A 493 22.43 10.45 22.76
CA LEU A 493 22.44 11.85 22.33
C LEU A 493 23.28 12.73 23.25
N ASP A 494 23.96 13.72 22.68
CA ASP A 494 24.61 14.77 23.44
C ASP A 494 23.56 15.80 23.88
N THR A 495 23.37 15.94 25.19
CA THR A 495 22.41 16.86 25.80
C THR A 495 23.09 18.09 26.41
N SER A 496 24.40 18.27 26.18
CA SER A 496 25.17 19.36 26.78
C SER A 496 24.81 20.72 26.19
N ASP A 497 24.44 20.74 24.91
CA ASP A 497 24.01 21.92 24.14
C ASP A 497 22.54 21.78 23.68
N GLU A 498 21.63 21.46 24.61
CA GLU A 498 20.21 21.20 24.29
C GLU A 498 19.55 22.44 23.65
N LEU A 499 18.90 22.26 22.50
CA LEU A 499 18.10 23.28 21.84
C LEU A 499 16.80 23.53 22.63
N GLU A 500 16.31 24.78 22.68
CA GLU A 500 15.00 25.09 23.27
C GLU A 500 13.85 24.38 22.53
N THR A 501 13.98 24.25 21.21
CA THR A 501 13.08 23.50 20.34
C THR A 501 13.86 22.97 19.13
N GLN A 502 13.44 21.82 18.61
CA GLN A 502 14.00 21.20 17.41
C GLN A 502 13.24 21.58 16.13
N PHE A 503 12.10 22.27 16.30
CA PHE A 503 11.16 22.58 15.22
C PHE A 503 11.08 24.08 15.04
N HIS A 504 11.50 24.57 13.87
CA HIS A 504 11.52 25.99 13.55
C HIS A 504 10.69 26.28 12.29
N ALA A 505 10.01 27.41 12.28
CA ALA A 505 9.33 27.93 11.11
C ALA A 505 10.00 29.24 10.65
N LEU A 506 10.19 29.39 9.34
CA LEU A 506 10.70 30.62 8.73
C LEU A 506 9.58 31.58 8.30
N LEU A 507 8.32 31.15 8.47
CA LEU A 507 7.15 31.98 8.24
C LEU A 507 6.87 32.80 9.52
N PRO A 508 6.90 34.15 9.47
CA PRO A 508 6.68 34.97 10.64
C PRO A 508 5.32 34.70 11.32
N GLY A 509 5.33 34.59 12.64
CA GLY A 509 4.13 34.36 13.46
C GLY A 509 3.76 32.88 13.65
N LEU A 510 4.27 31.96 12.83
CA LEU A 510 4.07 30.52 13.01
C LEU A 510 4.97 29.99 14.13
N ARG A 511 4.37 29.47 15.21
CA ARG A 511 5.07 28.77 16.29
C ARG A 511 4.65 27.30 16.30
N LEU A 512 5.60 26.41 16.02
CA LEU A 512 5.37 24.97 16.01
C LEU A 512 5.34 24.40 17.43
N GLN A 513 4.43 23.47 17.64
CA GLN A 513 4.36 22.61 18.83
C GLN A 513 5.03 21.25 18.51
N PRO A 514 5.58 20.57 19.54
CA PRO A 514 6.14 19.23 19.37
C PRO A 514 5.14 18.27 18.69
N PRO A 515 5.60 17.42 17.77
CA PRO A 515 4.72 16.54 17.02
C PRO A 515 4.15 15.42 17.89
N VAL A 516 2.89 15.07 17.64
CA VAL A 516 2.21 13.92 18.28
C VAL A 516 2.12 12.81 17.22
N GLY A 517 3.09 11.90 17.21
CA GLY A 517 3.17 10.81 16.24
C GLY A 517 3.94 9.60 16.78
N ALA A 518 3.59 8.40 16.32
CA ALA A 518 4.27 7.16 16.73
C ALA A 518 5.59 6.93 15.98
N GLY A 519 5.77 7.59 14.84
CA GLY A 519 6.95 7.50 14.00
C GLY A 519 7.20 8.76 13.19
N PHE A 520 8.31 8.76 12.42
CA PHE A 520 8.82 9.94 11.75
C PHE A 520 7.85 10.55 10.72
N GLN A 521 7.16 9.70 9.94
CA GLN A 521 6.18 10.14 8.94
C GLN A 521 4.99 10.89 9.56
N ASP A 522 4.39 10.33 10.62
CA ASP A 522 3.25 10.95 11.30
C ASP A 522 3.65 12.28 11.96
N SER A 523 4.85 12.31 12.56
CA SER A 523 5.40 13.53 13.18
C SER A 523 5.63 14.64 12.16
N LEU A 524 6.17 14.32 10.98
CA LEU A 524 6.33 15.28 9.89
C LEU A 524 4.97 15.78 9.40
N ALA A 525 4.02 14.86 9.15
CA ALA A 525 2.68 15.20 8.71
C ALA A 525 1.96 16.12 9.71
N HIS A 526 2.16 15.91 11.02
CA HIS A 526 1.61 16.78 12.06
C HIS A 526 2.25 18.18 12.07
N LEU A 527 3.58 18.28 11.95
CA LEU A 527 4.26 19.58 11.83
C LEU A 527 3.77 20.34 10.58
N TYR A 528 3.62 19.65 9.46
CA TYR A 528 3.11 20.25 8.24
C TYR A 528 1.62 20.65 8.37
N SER A 529 0.80 19.85 9.07
CA SER A 529 -0.58 20.21 9.40
C SER A 529 -0.64 21.52 10.19
N GLN A 530 0.24 21.73 11.16
CA GLN A 530 0.28 22.99 11.93
C GLN A 530 0.61 24.20 11.03
N ALA A 531 1.53 24.02 10.08
CA ALA A 531 1.86 25.05 9.11
C ALA A 531 0.66 25.39 8.20
N LEU A 532 -0.07 24.36 7.75
CA LEU A 532 -1.28 24.52 6.94
C LEU A 532 -2.45 25.13 7.73
N ASP A 533 -2.62 24.76 9.01
CA ASP A 533 -3.62 25.34 9.89
C ASP A 533 -3.37 26.84 10.13
N PHE A 534 -2.11 27.26 10.18
CA PHE A 534 -1.74 28.68 10.24
C PHE A 534 -1.94 29.41 8.92
N GLN A 535 -1.55 28.79 7.79
CA GLN A 535 -1.71 29.39 6.47
C GLN A 535 -3.18 29.51 6.05
N PHE A 536 -4.00 28.52 6.41
CA PHE A 536 -5.38 28.37 5.95
C PHE A 536 -6.34 28.05 7.11
N PRO A 537 -6.52 28.99 8.07
CA PRO A 537 -7.30 28.75 9.28
C PRO A 537 -8.78 28.45 8.99
N ALA A 538 -9.32 28.99 7.89
CA ALA A 538 -10.72 28.82 7.50
C ALA A 538 -10.97 27.63 6.56
N HIS A 539 -9.96 26.79 6.29
CA HIS A 539 -10.14 25.62 5.40
C HIS A 539 -11.16 24.64 5.99
N PRO A 540 -12.18 24.22 5.21
CA PRO A 540 -13.17 23.24 5.67
C PRO A 540 -12.53 21.91 6.09
N ARG A 541 -13.17 21.24 7.04
CA ARG A 541 -12.80 19.88 7.46
C ARG A 541 -13.70 18.88 6.76
N PHE A 542 -13.19 18.22 5.73
CA PHE A 542 -13.91 17.16 5.03
C PHE A 542 -13.78 15.83 5.78
N GLU A 543 -14.87 15.08 5.86
CA GLU A 543 -14.92 13.73 6.45
C GLU A 543 -14.46 12.67 5.43
N GLY A 544 -13.22 12.81 4.94
CA GLY A 544 -12.62 11.93 3.94
C GLY A 544 -11.89 12.71 2.84
N GLU A 545 -11.19 11.99 1.97
CA GLU A 545 -10.49 12.58 0.84
C GLU A 545 -11.47 13.07 -0.23
N VAL A 546 -11.36 14.34 -0.60
CA VAL A 546 -12.13 14.95 -1.68
C VAL A 546 -11.48 14.61 -3.01
N LYS A 547 -12.24 13.95 -3.89
CA LYS A 547 -11.80 13.55 -5.24
C LYS A 547 -12.70 14.16 -6.31
N THR A 548 -12.16 14.33 -7.51
CA THR A 548 -12.87 14.88 -8.68
C THR A 548 -14.22 14.19 -8.97
N PRO A 549 -14.37 12.84 -8.90
CA PRO A 549 -15.67 12.21 -9.10
C PRO A 549 -16.75 12.65 -8.10
N GLY A 550 -16.38 12.80 -6.82
CA GLY A 550 -17.29 13.28 -5.79
C GLY A 550 -17.69 14.75 -6.02
N LEU A 551 -16.75 15.59 -6.46
CA LEU A 551 -17.04 16.97 -6.84
C LEU A 551 -18.01 17.06 -8.03
N ARG A 552 -17.81 16.22 -9.08
CA ARG A 552 -18.74 16.12 -10.23
C ARG A 552 -20.14 15.70 -9.80
N ARG A 553 -20.24 14.79 -8.83
CA ARG A 553 -21.53 14.37 -8.30
C ARG A 553 -22.23 15.48 -7.53
N VAL A 554 -21.49 16.24 -6.72
CA VAL A 554 -22.06 17.39 -6.01
C VAL A 554 -22.57 18.45 -6.98
N ILE A 555 -21.82 18.80 -8.03
CA ILE A 555 -22.29 19.82 -8.99
C ILE A 555 -23.55 19.36 -9.74
N GLU A 556 -23.69 18.08 -10.05
CA GLU A 556 -24.92 17.55 -10.66
C GLU A 556 -26.12 17.61 -9.70
N VAL A 557 -25.92 17.28 -8.42
CA VAL A 557 -26.96 17.46 -7.39
C VAL A 557 -27.34 18.93 -7.25
N VAL A 558 -26.36 19.85 -7.23
CA VAL A 558 -26.58 21.30 -7.21
C VAL A 558 -27.37 21.75 -8.45
N ARG A 559 -27.02 21.27 -9.64
CA ARG A 559 -27.70 21.61 -10.90
C ARG A 559 -29.17 21.21 -10.86
N ARG A 560 -29.50 20.01 -10.34
CA ARG A 560 -30.89 19.57 -10.14
C ARG A 560 -31.60 20.40 -9.07
N ALA A 561 -30.92 20.75 -7.98
CA ALA A 561 -31.49 21.56 -6.90
C ALA A 561 -31.81 22.99 -7.36
N VAL A 562 -30.97 23.63 -8.20
CA VAL A 562 -31.27 24.93 -8.81
C VAL A 562 -32.50 24.87 -9.71
N GLN A 563 -32.79 23.70 -10.30
CA GLN A 563 -33.98 23.45 -11.11
C GLN A 563 -35.21 23.00 -10.29
N ALA A 564 -35.15 22.95 -8.96
CA ALA A 564 -36.28 22.62 -8.09
C ALA A 564 -36.89 23.89 -7.47
N ALA A 565 -38.22 23.94 -7.35
CA ALA A 565 -38.94 25.12 -6.87
C ALA A 565 -38.57 25.52 -5.43
N ASP A 566 -38.35 24.53 -4.56
CA ASP A 566 -37.95 24.69 -3.16
C ASP A 566 -36.43 24.49 -2.96
N ARG A 567 -35.65 24.43 -4.05
CA ARG A 567 -34.21 24.15 -4.04
C ARG A 567 -33.82 22.83 -3.35
N ARG A 568 -34.76 21.89 -3.30
CA ARG A 568 -34.62 20.59 -2.66
C ARG A 568 -34.65 19.50 -3.72
N VAL A 569 -33.74 18.54 -3.60
CA VAL A 569 -33.69 17.39 -4.51
C VAL A 569 -33.42 16.11 -3.73
N GLU A 570 -34.09 15.02 -4.09
CA GLU A 570 -33.78 13.70 -3.58
C GLU A 570 -32.42 13.23 -4.13
N VAL A 571 -31.58 12.68 -3.27
CA VAL A 571 -30.27 12.13 -3.63
C VAL A 571 -30.30 10.61 -3.45
N ASP A 572 -29.77 9.90 -4.44
CA ASP A 572 -29.68 8.44 -4.42
C ASP A 572 -28.91 7.96 -3.20
N ARG A 573 -29.35 6.85 -2.61
CA ARG A 573 -28.80 6.33 -1.35
C ARG A 573 -27.28 6.13 -1.40
N ALA A 574 -26.74 5.72 -2.54
CA ALA A 574 -25.30 5.50 -2.75
C ALA A 574 -24.48 6.80 -2.68
N ASP A 575 -25.10 7.94 -2.97
CA ASP A 575 -24.42 9.22 -3.20
C ASP A 575 -24.55 10.18 -2.00
N ARG A 576 -25.49 9.91 -1.08
CA ARG A 576 -25.83 10.79 0.04
C ARG A 576 -24.65 11.14 0.92
N ASP A 577 -23.83 10.14 1.25
CA ASP A 577 -22.70 10.32 2.15
C ASP A 577 -21.58 11.13 1.49
N GLU A 578 -21.26 10.87 0.22
CA GLU A 578 -20.27 11.64 -0.54
C GLU A 578 -20.71 13.11 -0.71
N VAL A 579 -21.99 13.34 -1.07
CA VAL A 579 -22.55 14.69 -1.18
C VAL A 579 -22.51 15.42 0.16
N ARG A 580 -22.90 14.75 1.26
CA ARG A 580 -22.82 15.32 2.61
C ARG A 580 -21.40 15.72 2.98
N ARG A 581 -20.44 14.82 2.79
CA ARG A 581 -19.03 15.01 3.18
C ARG A 581 -18.34 16.16 2.44
N ILE A 582 -18.81 16.53 1.25
CA ILE A 582 -18.23 17.60 0.42
C ILE A 582 -19.05 18.90 0.49
N ALA A 583 -20.35 18.83 0.23
CA ALA A 583 -21.20 20.02 0.07
C ALA A 583 -21.45 20.76 1.39
N VAL A 584 -21.59 20.02 2.50
CA VAL A 584 -21.89 20.61 3.82
C VAL A 584 -20.68 21.38 4.38
N PRO A 585 -19.45 20.83 4.43
CA PRO A 585 -18.28 21.61 4.87
C PRO A 585 -17.98 22.83 3.99
N LEU A 586 -18.32 22.76 2.70
CA LEU A 586 -18.20 23.91 1.79
C LEU A 586 -19.30 24.95 1.95
N ARG A 587 -20.34 24.70 2.75
CA ARG A 587 -21.51 25.58 2.88
C ARG A 587 -22.21 25.81 1.53
N LEU A 588 -22.33 24.76 0.72
CA LEU A 588 -23.15 24.78 -0.50
C LEU A 588 -24.62 24.49 -0.19
N GLY A 589 -24.88 23.78 0.90
CA GLY A 589 -26.23 23.39 1.32
C GLY A 589 -26.19 22.36 2.43
N GLN A 590 -27.37 21.84 2.78
CA GLN A 590 -27.54 20.83 3.83
C GLN A 590 -28.03 19.52 3.23
N MET A 591 -27.44 18.41 3.68
CA MET A 591 -27.90 17.07 3.31
C MET A 591 -28.69 16.47 4.47
N GLY A 592 -30.00 16.29 4.29
CA GLY A 592 -30.85 15.52 5.20
C GLY A 592 -30.75 14.00 4.95
N GLU A 593 -31.70 13.22 5.45
CA GLU A 593 -31.64 11.74 5.30
C GLU A 593 -31.78 11.26 3.85
N ALA A 594 -32.56 11.98 3.04
CA ALA A 594 -32.82 11.63 1.63
C ALA A 594 -32.71 12.81 0.67
N HIS A 595 -32.74 14.05 1.17
CA HIS A 595 -32.82 15.24 0.33
C HIS A 595 -31.64 16.18 0.59
N PHE A 596 -31.08 16.71 -0.48
CA PHE A 596 -30.15 17.84 -0.44
C PHE A 596 -30.94 19.13 -0.63
N VAL A 597 -30.70 20.12 0.24
CA VAL A 597 -31.27 21.46 0.17
C VAL A 597 -30.14 22.44 -0.11
N LEU A 598 -30.21 23.12 -1.26
CA LEU A 598 -29.19 24.08 -1.67
C LEU A 598 -29.28 25.38 -0.87
N GLY A 599 -28.18 25.76 -0.22
CA GLY A 599 -28.05 27.01 0.55
C GLY A 599 -27.72 28.21 -0.34
N ASP A 600 -27.74 29.41 0.22
CA ASP A 600 -27.43 30.67 -0.49
C ASP A 600 -26.24 31.42 0.12
N GLU A 601 -25.45 30.77 0.99
CA GLU A 601 -24.38 31.44 1.74
C GLU A 601 -23.35 32.11 0.82
N TRP A 602 -22.89 31.40 -0.22
CA TRP A 602 -21.90 31.93 -1.15
C TRP A 602 -22.45 33.06 -2.04
N VAL A 603 -23.74 33.04 -2.38
CA VAL A 603 -24.38 34.15 -3.11
C VAL A 603 -24.33 35.41 -2.25
N ARG A 604 -24.76 35.30 -0.99
CA ARG A 604 -24.73 36.43 -0.04
C ARG A 604 -23.31 36.94 0.21
N GLU A 605 -22.34 36.04 0.39
CA GLU A 605 -20.94 36.42 0.61
C GLU A 605 -20.32 37.11 -0.61
N PHE A 606 -20.51 36.58 -1.82
CA PHE A 606 -19.97 37.21 -3.03
C PHE A 606 -20.67 38.52 -3.38
N ASP A 607 -21.98 38.64 -3.20
CA ASP A 607 -22.70 39.90 -3.41
C ASP A 607 -22.25 40.97 -2.41
N GLN A 608 -22.07 40.59 -1.14
CA GLN A 608 -21.54 41.50 -0.12
C GLN A 608 -20.13 41.99 -0.49
N LYS A 609 -19.23 41.10 -0.94
CA LYS A 609 -17.87 41.46 -1.35
C LYS A 609 -17.84 42.29 -2.63
N ARG A 610 -18.72 41.99 -3.59
CA ARG A 610 -18.91 42.78 -4.80
C ARG A 610 -19.30 44.22 -4.48
N SER A 611 -20.25 44.41 -3.56
CA SER A 611 -20.66 45.74 -3.10
C SER A 611 -19.54 46.46 -2.34
N GLN A 612 -18.77 45.75 -1.51
CA GLN A 612 -17.65 46.33 -0.75
C GLN A 612 -16.48 46.77 -1.64
N ASP A 613 -16.13 45.97 -2.65
CA ASP A 613 -15.01 46.26 -3.56
C ASP A 613 -15.43 47.14 -4.76
N GLU A 614 -16.69 47.59 -4.82
CA GLU A 614 -17.29 48.40 -5.90
C GLU A 614 -17.06 47.81 -7.31
N VAL A 615 -17.08 46.48 -7.42
CA VAL A 615 -16.76 45.76 -8.66
C VAL A 615 -17.99 45.61 -9.55
N THR A 616 -17.91 46.15 -10.77
CA THR A 616 -18.97 46.04 -11.77
C THR A 616 -18.95 44.69 -12.51
N GLN A 617 -17.76 44.20 -12.87
CA GLN A 617 -17.54 42.93 -13.58
C GLN A 617 -16.96 41.84 -12.68
N ILE A 618 -17.65 40.71 -12.58
CA ILE A 618 -17.20 39.57 -11.77
C ILE A 618 -16.33 38.66 -12.64
N THR A 619 -15.11 38.38 -12.22
CA THR A 619 -14.22 37.40 -12.87
C THR A 619 -13.94 36.22 -11.94
N VAL A 620 -13.57 35.08 -12.52
CA VAL A 620 -13.17 33.88 -11.76
C VAL A 620 -12.01 34.16 -10.81
N GLY A 621 -10.99 34.89 -11.27
CA GLY A 621 -9.85 35.26 -10.43
C GLY A 621 -10.25 36.10 -9.21
N ARG A 622 -11.24 36.99 -9.38
CA ARG A 622 -11.77 37.79 -8.28
C ARG A 622 -12.58 36.95 -7.29
N LEU A 623 -13.38 36.00 -7.78
CA LEU A 623 -14.11 35.08 -6.91
C LEU A 623 -13.15 34.21 -6.07
N ARG A 624 -12.05 33.72 -6.66
CA ARG A 624 -10.99 33.00 -5.91
C ARG A 624 -10.39 33.87 -4.81
N GLU A 625 -10.05 35.12 -5.13
CA GLU A 625 -9.58 36.09 -4.12
C GLU A 625 -10.61 36.30 -2.99
N TRP A 626 -11.91 36.36 -3.31
CA TRP A 626 -12.96 36.52 -2.32
C TRP A 626 -13.20 35.29 -1.45
N ILE A 627 -13.01 34.07 -1.98
CA ILE A 627 -13.09 32.80 -1.23
C ILE A 627 -12.12 32.81 -0.04
N ASP A 628 -10.94 33.42 -0.21
CA ASP A 628 -9.89 33.50 0.80
C ASP A 628 -9.99 34.72 1.74
N ARG A 629 -11.07 35.51 1.66
CA ARG A 629 -11.30 36.69 2.54
C ARG A 629 -12.51 36.47 3.45
N PRO A 630 -12.48 36.86 4.74
CA PRO A 630 -11.39 37.58 5.43
C PRO A 630 -10.25 36.67 5.88
N SER A 631 -10.47 35.36 5.92
CA SER A 631 -9.46 34.38 6.33
C SER A 631 -9.26 33.37 5.21
N PRO A 632 -8.00 33.06 4.85
CA PRO A 632 -7.72 32.20 3.73
C PRO A 632 -8.16 30.76 4.01
N ARG A 633 -8.77 30.15 3.00
CA ARG A 633 -9.19 28.75 2.97
C ARG A 633 -8.19 27.92 2.19
N GLY A 634 -7.58 28.47 1.13
CA GLY A 634 -6.62 27.77 0.30
C GLY A 634 -7.20 26.53 -0.38
N LEU A 635 -8.46 26.58 -0.80
CA LEU A 635 -9.12 25.45 -1.45
C LEU A 635 -8.34 25.01 -2.70
N PRO A 636 -8.20 23.71 -2.98
CA PRO A 636 -7.64 23.27 -4.26
C PRO A 636 -8.47 23.79 -5.44
N PRO A 637 -7.88 23.99 -6.64
CA PRO A 637 -8.56 24.62 -7.77
C PRO A 637 -9.90 23.97 -8.14
N GLU A 638 -10.00 22.63 -8.15
CA GLU A 638 -11.26 21.93 -8.46
C GLU A 638 -12.35 22.21 -7.42
N VAL A 639 -11.97 22.40 -6.16
CA VAL A 639 -12.90 22.69 -5.07
C VAL A 639 -13.37 24.15 -5.13
N GLU A 640 -12.48 25.08 -5.47
CA GLU A 640 -12.88 26.47 -5.78
C GLU A 640 -13.84 26.52 -6.97
N ASN A 641 -13.54 25.77 -8.02
CA ASN A 641 -14.38 25.72 -9.22
C ASN A 641 -15.79 25.23 -8.89
N LEU A 642 -15.94 24.25 -7.99
CA LEU A 642 -17.26 23.81 -7.52
C LEU A 642 -18.05 24.96 -6.87
N VAL A 643 -17.41 25.76 -6.01
CA VAL A 643 -18.05 26.92 -5.36
C VAL A 643 -18.46 27.96 -6.41
N ILE A 644 -17.56 28.28 -7.34
CA ILE A 644 -17.79 29.28 -8.39
C ILE A 644 -18.89 28.85 -9.36
N LEU A 645 -18.88 27.58 -9.79
CA LEU A 645 -19.93 27.00 -10.64
C LEU A 645 -21.28 27.01 -9.93
N THR A 646 -21.31 26.67 -8.63
CA THR A 646 -22.53 26.73 -7.82
C THR A 646 -23.09 28.15 -7.79
N PHE A 647 -22.25 29.16 -7.52
CA PHE A 647 -22.64 30.56 -7.55
C PHE A 647 -23.18 31.00 -8.93
N ALA A 648 -22.50 30.62 -10.02
CA ALA A 648 -22.92 30.95 -11.38
C ALA A 648 -24.30 30.34 -11.71
N LEU A 649 -24.52 29.07 -11.34
CA LEU A 649 -25.80 28.40 -11.51
C LEU A 649 -26.93 29.07 -10.71
N GLN A 650 -26.65 29.47 -9.46
CA GLN A 650 -27.66 30.11 -8.60
C GLN A 650 -28.05 31.53 -9.04
N THR A 651 -27.14 32.24 -9.69
CA THR A 651 -27.32 33.63 -10.12
C THR A 651 -27.58 33.78 -11.62
N ASN A 652 -27.82 32.67 -12.33
CA ASN A 652 -28.03 32.63 -13.78
C ASN A 652 -26.94 33.37 -14.56
N ARG A 653 -25.67 33.13 -14.19
CA ARG A 653 -24.51 33.70 -14.85
C ARG A 653 -23.86 32.69 -15.79
N SER A 654 -23.48 33.17 -16.97
CA SER A 654 -22.69 32.44 -17.96
C SER A 654 -21.29 32.99 -18.06
N PHE A 655 -20.34 32.15 -18.48
CA PHE A 655 -18.92 32.49 -18.54
C PHE A 655 -18.55 33.00 -19.93
N TYR A 656 -17.79 34.09 -19.99
CA TYR A 656 -17.33 34.72 -21.23
C TYR A 656 -15.82 34.93 -21.21
N LEU A 657 -15.18 34.74 -22.37
CA LEU A 657 -13.78 35.07 -22.60
C LEU A 657 -13.66 35.88 -23.91
N HIS A 658 -13.04 37.05 -23.86
CA HIS A 658 -12.90 37.94 -25.02
C HIS A 658 -14.22 38.20 -25.78
N GLY A 659 -15.35 38.20 -25.09
CA GLY A 659 -16.69 38.41 -25.66
C GLY A 659 -17.38 37.15 -26.19
N GLY A 660 -16.71 36.01 -26.28
CA GLY A 660 -17.32 34.71 -26.61
C GLY A 660 -17.79 33.94 -25.37
N ALA A 661 -18.94 33.28 -25.46
CA ALA A 661 -19.41 32.39 -24.39
C ALA A 661 -18.52 31.13 -24.30
N VAL A 662 -18.25 30.68 -23.08
CA VAL A 662 -17.40 29.52 -22.79
C VAL A 662 -18.15 28.59 -21.85
N GLU A 663 -18.23 27.30 -22.20
CA GLU A 663 -18.76 26.27 -21.31
C GLU A 663 -17.75 25.98 -20.19
N PRO A 664 -18.13 26.16 -18.92
CA PRO A 664 -17.20 26.00 -17.82
C PRO A 664 -17.07 24.52 -17.42
N ALA A 665 -15.87 24.11 -17.02
CA ALA A 665 -15.60 22.75 -16.53
C ALA A 665 -15.01 22.80 -15.11
N LEU A 666 -15.28 21.75 -14.33
CA LEU A 666 -14.78 21.64 -12.96
C LEU A 666 -13.25 21.62 -12.91
N GLU A 667 -12.61 20.99 -13.90
CA GLU A 667 -11.16 20.80 -13.99
C GLU A 667 -10.46 22.05 -14.53
N ARG A 668 -11.17 22.89 -15.29
CA ARG A 668 -10.59 24.02 -15.99
C ARG A 668 -11.51 25.24 -15.96
N LEU A 669 -11.15 26.17 -15.08
CA LEU A 669 -11.79 27.48 -14.97
C LEU A 669 -10.70 28.58 -14.88
N PRO A 670 -10.28 29.15 -16.02
CA PRO A 670 -9.28 30.23 -16.08
C PRO A 670 -9.72 31.48 -15.31
N ASN A 671 -8.75 32.23 -14.75
CA ASN A 671 -9.02 33.41 -13.93
C ASN A 671 -9.67 34.57 -14.72
N GLU A 672 -9.41 34.61 -16.02
CA GLU A 672 -9.80 35.68 -16.94
C GLU A 672 -11.26 35.59 -17.39
N LEU A 673 -11.95 34.49 -17.07
CA LEU A 673 -13.36 34.32 -17.41
C LEU A 673 -14.23 35.32 -16.64
N GLU A 674 -15.07 36.04 -17.38
CA GLU A 674 -16.05 36.98 -16.87
C GLU A 674 -17.42 36.29 -16.69
N LEU A 675 -18.06 36.50 -15.54
CA LEU A 675 -19.39 35.97 -15.23
C LEU A 675 -20.45 37.05 -15.48
N ARG A 676 -21.21 36.88 -16.56
CA ARG A 676 -22.28 37.81 -16.95
C ARG A 676 -23.64 37.20 -16.65
N GLU A 677 -24.51 38.01 -16.05
CA GLU A 677 -25.89 37.63 -15.77
C GLU A 677 -26.69 37.61 -17.07
N GLU A 678 -27.39 36.50 -17.32
CA GLU A 678 -28.28 36.42 -18.48
C GLU A 678 -29.63 37.07 -18.14
N ALA A 679 -30.10 37.95 -19.03
CA ALA A 679 -31.42 38.54 -18.91
C ALA A 679 -32.50 37.46 -19.13
N LEU A 680 -33.09 36.98 -18.04
CA LEU A 680 -34.22 36.06 -18.11
C LEU A 680 -35.49 36.80 -18.56
N PRO A 681 -36.36 36.15 -19.37
CA PRO A 681 -37.66 36.71 -19.76
C PRO A 681 -38.51 37.11 -18.55
N GLU A 682 -39.50 38.00 -18.71
CA GLU A 682 -40.44 38.28 -17.61
C GLU A 682 -41.25 37.02 -17.23
N GLU A 683 -41.53 36.84 -15.94
CA GLU A 683 -42.26 35.69 -15.38
C GLU A 683 -43.57 35.34 -16.14
N PRO A 684 -44.49 36.30 -16.42
CA PRO A 684 -45.71 35.98 -17.17
C PRO A 684 -45.43 35.54 -18.61
N SER A 685 -44.42 36.13 -19.26
CA SER A 685 -44.01 35.76 -20.63
C SER A 685 -43.42 34.34 -20.66
N TRP A 686 -42.64 33.97 -19.65
CA TRP A 686 -42.06 32.64 -19.51
C TRP A 686 -43.11 31.55 -19.32
N GLN A 687 -44.05 31.76 -18.40
CA GLN A 687 -45.12 30.77 -18.13
C GLN A 687 -45.98 30.51 -19.37
N GLU A 688 -46.39 31.58 -20.05
CA GLU A 688 -47.18 31.48 -21.29
C GLU A 688 -46.38 30.78 -22.41
N ALA A 689 -45.09 31.09 -22.55
CA ALA A 689 -44.24 30.46 -23.55
C ALA A 689 -44.07 28.96 -23.32
N VAL A 690 -43.88 28.51 -22.08
CA VAL A 690 -43.75 27.08 -21.74
C VAL A 690 -45.07 26.34 -22.05
N GLN A 691 -46.21 26.91 -21.70
CA GLN A 691 -47.52 26.32 -21.99
C GLN A 691 -47.77 26.21 -23.50
N ARG A 692 -47.50 27.29 -24.26
CA ARG A 692 -47.68 27.32 -25.72
C ARG A 692 -46.70 26.44 -26.47
N ALA A 693 -45.44 26.38 -26.05
CA ALA A 693 -44.46 25.49 -26.67
C ALA A 693 -44.85 24.02 -26.51
N SER A 694 -45.40 23.65 -25.35
CA SER A 694 -45.94 22.30 -25.14
C SER A 694 -47.16 22.03 -26.04
N ALA A 695 -48.13 22.94 -26.09
CA ALA A 695 -49.37 22.75 -26.85
C ALA A 695 -49.16 22.79 -28.39
N ILE A 696 -48.31 23.69 -28.89
CA ILE A 696 -48.13 23.96 -30.32
C ILE A 696 -46.97 23.15 -30.90
N LEU A 697 -45.82 23.09 -30.20
CA LEU A 697 -44.61 22.45 -30.71
C LEU A 697 -44.34 21.08 -30.08
N GLY A 698 -45.07 20.69 -29.03
CA GLY A 698 -44.82 19.44 -28.30
C GLY A 698 -43.57 19.48 -27.41
N ILE A 699 -43.03 20.66 -27.11
CA ILE A 699 -41.80 20.83 -26.32
C ILE A 699 -42.16 20.98 -24.84
N THR A 700 -41.76 20.02 -24.02
CA THR A 700 -41.98 20.08 -22.57
C THR A 700 -40.73 20.61 -21.85
N VAL A 701 -40.86 21.77 -21.19
CA VAL A 701 -39.80 22.37 -20.36
C VAL A 701 -40.38 22.68 -18.98
N SER A 702 -39.55 22.65 -17.94
CA SER A 702 -39.97 23.03 -16.58
C SER A 702 -40.45 24.49 -16.55
N PRO A 703 -41.52 24.82 -15.79
CA PRO A 703 -42.02 26.19 -15.67
C PRO A 703 -41.08 27.10 -14.88
N LEU A 704 -40.02 26.56 -14.26
CA LEU A 704 -39.06 27.36 -13.50
C LEU A 704 -38.20 28.22 -14.42
N ARG A 705 -38.12 29.51 -14.10
CA ARG A 705 -37.41 30.52 -14.88
C ARG A 705 -35.91 30.52 -14.56
N ASN A 706 -35.10 29.87 -15.41
CA ASN A 706 -33.64 29.89 -15.33
C ASN A 706 -33.00 29.74 -16.73
N ALA A 707 -31.70 30.02 -16.82
CA ALA A 707 -30.96 30.04 -18.09
C ALA A 707 -30.97 28.68 -18.82
N ALA A 708 -30.86 27.57 -18.10
CA ALA A 708 -30.86 26.22 -18.69
C ALA A 708 -32.21 25.85 -19.31
N ASN A 709 -33.31 26.21 -18.65
CA ASN A 709 -34.66 26.00 -19.18
C ASN A 709 -34.92 26.92 -20.37
N LEU A 710 -34.47 28.19 -20.30
CA LEU A 710 -34.52 29.15 -21.39
C LEU A 710 -33.83 28.61 -22.65
N ALA A 711 -32.57 28.16 -22.51
CA ALA A 711 -31.80 27.61 -23.63
C ALA A 711 -32.49 26.40 -24.27
N ARG A 712 -32.99 25.44 -23.47
CA ARG A 712 -33.73 24.27 -23.96
C ARG A 712 -34.98 24.66 -24.75
N LEU A 713 -35.75 25.62 -24.26
CA LEU A 713 -36.96 26.10 -24.94
C LEU A 713 -36.60 26.77 -26.26
N VAL A 714 -35.60 27.65 -26.25
CA VAL A 714 -35.14 28.39 -27.43
C VAL A 714 -34.63 27.45 -28.52
N ASP A 715 -33.80 26.47 -28.14
CA ASP A 715 -33.19 25.54 -29.09
C ASP A 715 -34.21 24.57 -29.66
N GLY A 716 -35.08 24.02 -28.80
CA GLY A 716 -36.19 23.18 -29.24
C GLY A 716 -37.14 23.92 -30.19
N ALA A 717 -37.46 25.19 -29.88
CA ALA A 717 -38.34 25.99 -30.73
C ALA A 717 -37.73 26.29 -32.10
N LYS A 718 -36.43 26.61 -32.15
CA LYS A 718 -35.71 26.81 -33.42
C LYS A 718 -35.62 25.53 -34.24
N GLN A 719 -35.29 24.41 -33.61
CA GLN A 719 -35.23 23.11 -34.29
C GLN A 719 -36.60 22.70 -34.85
N ALA A 720 -37.69 22.93 -34.10
CA ALA A 720 -39.04 22.67 -34.58
C ALA A 720 -39.41 23.57 -35.77
N ALA A 721 -39.00 24.85 -35.74
CA ALA A 721 -39.17 25.77 -36.86
C ALA A 721 -38.43 25.29 -38.12
N GLU A 722 -37.15 24.90 -37.99
CA GLU A 722 -36.37 24.37 -39.10
C GLU A 722 -36.98 23.09 -39.69
N THR A 723 -37.49 22.21 -38.84
CA THR A 723 -38.04 20.91 -39.26
C THR A 723 -39.38 21.04 -39.99
N HIS A 724 -40.28 21.90 -39.52
CA HIS A 724 -41.69 21.89 -39.96
C HIS A 724 -42.07 23.02 -40.92
N ARG A 725 -41.33 24.14 -40.96
CA ARG A 725 -41.72 25.36 -41.69
C ARG A 725 -42.08 25.11 -43.16
N GLU A 726 -41.19 24.48 -43.92
CA GLU A 726 -41.41 24.23 -45.35
C GLU A 726 -42.62 23.32 -45.61
N THR A 727 -42.83 22.34 -44.74
CA THR A 727 -43.93 21.37 -44.86
C THR A 727 -45.28 22.05 -44.60
N VAL A 728 -45.37 22.90 -43.57
CA VAL A 728 -46.58 23.64 -43.22
C VAL A 728 -46.91 24.69 -44.29
N GLU A 729 -45.91 25.42 -44.79
CA GLU A 729 -46.08 26.36 -45.90
C GLU A 729 -46.62 25.67 -47.17
N ALA A 730 -46.03 24.52 -47.54
CA ALA A 730 -46.45 23.76 -48.71
C ALA A 730 -47.87 23.18 -48.56
N TYR A 731 -48.24 22.72 -47.36
CA TYR A 731 -49.60 22.28 -47.06
C TYR A 731 -50.61 23.43 -47.18
N GLY A 732 -50.28 24.60 -46.62
CA GLY A 732 -51.14 25.78 -46.71
C GLY A 732 -51.37 26.25 -48.14
N LYS A 733 -50.34 26.19 -48.98
CA LYS A 733 -50.46 26.51 -50.41
C LYS A 733 -51.40 25.55 -51.13
N GLU A 734 -51.20 24.24 -50.95
CA GLU A 734 -52.07 23.23 -51.57
C GLU A 734 -53.53 23.38 -51.10
N LEU A 735 -53.76 23.57 -49.80
CA LEU A 735 -55.11 23.78 -49.26
C LEU A 735 -55.76 25.05 -49.83
N HIS A 736 -55.01 26.15 -49.94
CA HIS A 736 -55.52 27.39 -50.53
C HIS A 736 -55.93 27.20 -51.99
N ASP A 737 -55.07 26.55 -52.79
CA ASP A 737 -55.33 26.27 -54.20
C ASP A 737 -56.58 25.39 -54.37
N ARG A 738 -56.82 24.43 -53.46
CA ARG A 738 -58.03 23.58 -53.47
C ARG A 738 -59.29 24.33 -53.10
N LEU A 739 -59.25 25.15 -52.05
CA LEU A 739 -60.39 25.99 -51.65
C LEU A 739 -60.78 26.96 -52.78
N ALA A 740 -59.80 27.55 -53.46
CA ALA A 740 -60.02 28.45 -54.59
C ALA A 740 -60.69 27.74 -55.78
N ARG A 741 -60.24 26.54 -56.15
CA ARG A 741 -60.85 25.75 -57.24
C ARG A 741 -62.29 25.35 -56.96
N LEU A 742 -62.61 25.06 -55.70
CA LEU A 742 -63.97 24.70 -55.26
C LEU A 742 -64.86 25.91 -54.97
N GLN A 743 -64.37 27.13 -55.22
CA GLN A 743 -65.06 28.40 -54.95
C GLN A 743 -65.53 28.53 -53.49
N LEU A 744 -64.75 27.99 -52.56
CA LEU A 744 -65.00 28.10 -51.12
C LEU A 744 -64.35 29.37 -50.58
N ASP A 745 -65.02 30.02 -49.64
CA ASP A 745 -64.49 31.21 -48.99
C ASP A 745 -63.28 30.84 -48.12
N ALA A 746 -62.09 31.20 -48.63
CA ALA A 746 -60.81 30.98 -47.96
C ALA A 746 -60.70 31.74 -46.62
N THR A 747 -61.49 32.79 -46.40
CA THR A 747 -61.47 33.57 -45.15
C THR A 747 -62.29 32.94 -44.04
N ALA A 748 -63.33 32.17 -44.40
CA ALA A 748 -64.18 31.43 -43.47
C ALA A 748 -63.66 30.01 -43.13
N ALA A 749 -62.61 29.53 -43.82
CA ALA A 749 -62.05 28.21 -43.60
C ALA A 749 -61.06 28.20 -42.41
N ASP A 750 -61.51 27.71 -41.25
CA ASP A 750 -60.71 27.56 -40.03
C ASP A 750 -59.39 26.82 -40.28
N ARG A 751 -59.42 25.72 -41.04
CA ARG A 751 -58.22 24.95 -41.41
C ARG A 751 -57.17 25.80 -42.12
N LEU A 752 -57.57 26.70 -43.03
CA LEU A 752 -56.63 27.58 -43.72
C LEU A 752 -56.11 28.70 -42.81
N ARG A 753 -56.97 29.24 -41.92
CA ARG A 753 -56.57 30.22 -40.90
C ARG A 753 -55.51 29.63 -39.95
N THR A 754 -55.72 28.41 -39.47
CA THR A 754 -54.79 27.68 -38.61
C THR A 754 -53.45 27.41 -39.29
N VAL A 755 -53.45 26.95 -40.54
CA VAL A 755 -52.21 26.69 -41.28
C VAL A 755 -51.42 27.98 -41.53
N ARG A 756 -52.12 29.09 -41.84
CA ARG A 756 -51.47 30.41 -42.02
C ARG A 756 -50.85 30.91 -40.72
N ALA A 757 -51.56 30.81 -39.60
CA ALA A 757 -51.03 31.16 -38.29
C ALA A 757 -49.83 30.28 -37.90
N ALA A 758 -49.90 28.97 -38.16
CA ALA A 758 -48.80 28.04 -37.91
C ALA A 758 -47.58 28.35 -38.78
N ALA A 759 -47.76 28.65 -40.07
CA ALA A 759 -46.68 29.04 -40.97
C ALA A 759 -46.02 30.36 -40.53
N ALA A 760 -46.81 31.38 -40.20
CA ALA A 760 -46.32 32.66 -39.70
C ALA A 760 -45.55 32.50 -38.38
N PHE A 761 -46.06 31.67 -37.47
CA PHE A 761 -45.41 31.34 -36.21
C PHE A 761 -44.04 30.67 -36.41
N LEU A 762 -43.96 29.62 -37.25
CA LEU A 762 -42.69 28.93 -37.53
C LEU A 762 -41.69 29.84 -38.27
N ALA A 763 -42.16 30.70 -39.18
CA ALA A 763 -41.31 31.68 -39.85
C ALA A 763 -40.74 32.72 -38.86
N ALA A 764 -41.56 33.20 -37.92
CA ALA A 764 -41.13 34.12 -36.87
C ALA A 764 -40.05 33.49 -35.97
N LEU A 765 -40.22 32.22 -35.59
CA LEU A 765 -39.21 31.50 -34.79
C LEU A 765 -37.89 31.27 -35.53
N ALA A 766 -37.95 30.92 -36.82
CA ALA A 766 -36.76 30.72 -37.64
C ALA A 766 -35.95 32.03 -37.79
N GLY A 767 -36.63 33.16 -37.96
CA GLY A 767 -36.01 34.49 -38.11
C GLY A 767 -35.61 35.18 -36.80
N ALA A 768 -36.08 34.70 -35.64
CA ALA A 768 -35.85 35.36 -34.36
C ALA A 768 -34.41 35.19 -33.84
N ARG A 769 -33.87 36.26 -33.22
CA ARG A 769 -32.69 36.17 -32.34
C ARG A 769 -33.06 35.36 -31.09
N ARG A 770 -32.09 34.69 -30.45
CA ARG A 770 -32.35 33.78 -29.30
C ARG A 770 -33.18 34.43 -28.18
N GLU A 771 -32.88 35.68 -27.83
CA GLU A 771 -33.59 36.47 -26.81
C GLU A 771 -35.07 36.73 -27.17
N ALA A 772 -35.39 36.81 -28.47
CA ALA A 772 -36.73 37.12 -28.97
C ALA A 772 -37.61 35.87 -29.16
N VAL A 773 -37.04 34.66 -29.05
CA VAL A 773 -37.76 33.40 -29.25
C VAL A 773 -38.85 33.21 -28.18
N VAL A 774 -38.55 33.44 -26.90
CA VAL A 774 -39.54 33.30 -25.83
C VAL A 774 -40.71 34.28 -25.98
N PRO A 775 -40.47 35.59 -26.17
CA PRO A 775 -41.55 36.52 -26.50
C PRO A 775 -42.36 36.10 -27.73
N ALA A 776 -41.71 35.61 -28.79
CA ALA A 776 -42.39 35.15 -30.01
C ALA A 776 -43.31 33.93 -29.76
N VAL A 777 -42.91 33.00 -28.88
CA VAL A 777 -43.77 31.88 -28.45
C VAL A 777 -44.92 32.37 -27.58
N ALA A 778 -44.65 33.22 -26.59
CA ALA A 778 -45.66 33.74 -25.66
C ALA A 778 -46.74 34.57 -26.35
N THR A 779 -46.39 35.29 -27.42
CA THR A 779 -47.29 36.22 -28.13
C THR A 779 -47.81 35.68 -29.47
N ALA A 780 -47.56 34.41 -29.78
CA ALA A 780 -48.00 33.79 -31.02
C ALA A 780 -49.52 33.96 -31.27
N GLU A 781 -49.91 34.27 -32.51
CA GLU A 781 -51.31 34.41 -32.87
C GLU A 781 -52.00 33.03 -32.88
N LEU A 782 -53.02 32.86 -32.04
CA LEU A 782 -53.86 31.65 -32.02
C LEU A 782 -55.13 31.91 -32.84
N ALA A 783 -55.10 31.58 -34.14
CA ALA A 783 -56.24 31.84 -35.03
C ALA A 783 -57.51 31.06 -34.66
N THR A 784 -57.37 29.81 -34.20
CA THR A 784 -58.48 28.98 -33.70
C THR A 784 -58.17 28.44 -32.30
N SER A 785 -57.19 27.56 -32.17
CA SER A 785 -56.69 27.07 -30.88
C SER A 785 -55.23 26.60 -30.96
N ALA A 786 -54.55 26.55 -29.81
CA ALA A 786 -53.19 26.03 -29.72
C ALA A 786 -53.11 24.53 -30.10
N THR A 787 -54.15 23.75 -29.78
CA THR A 787 -54.22 22.33 -30.13
C THR A 787 -54.39 22.12 -31.63
N ALA A 788 -55.20 22.94 -32.30
CA ALA A 788 -55.38 22.89 -33.75
C ALA A 788 -54.08 23.26 -34.49
N MET A 789 -53.36 24.29 -34.02
CA MET A 789 -52.04 24.63 -34.55
C MET A 789 -51.03 23.49 -34.36
N GLY A 790 -51.00 22.86 -33.18
CA GLY A 790 -50.10 21.73 -32.91
C GLY A 790 -50.38 20.50 -33.78
N GLU A 791 -51.66 20.12 -33.95
CA GLU A 791 -52.06 19.05 -34.88
C GLU A 791 -51.70 19.39 -36.33
N CYS A 792 -51.93 20.64 -36.74
CA CYS A 792 -51.57 21.13 -38.07
C CYS A 792 -50.06 20.98 -38.34
N ILE A 793 -49.21 21.46 -37.42
CA ILE A 793 -47.74 21.38 -37.57
C ILE A 793 -47.28 19.92 -37.65
N ARG A 794 -47.79 19.07 -36.75
CA ARG A 794 -47.40 17.66 -36.66
C ARG A 794 -47.82 16.85 -37.90
N LYS A 795 -49.02 17.11 -38.43
CA LYS A 795 -49.61 16.32 -39.53
C LYS A 795 -49.46 16.95 -40.91
N ALA A 796 -48.88 18.15 -41.04
CA ALA A 796 -48.82 18.89 -42.31
C ALA A 796 -48.35 18.06 -43.52
N ALA A 797 -47.33 17.21 -43.36
CA ALA A 797 -46.85 16.34 -44.44
C ALA A 797 -47.93 15.34 -44.90
N SER A 798 -48.56 14.65 -43.95
CA SER A 798 -49.63 13.68 -44.23
C SER A 798 -50.87 14.34 -44.82
N LEU A 799 -51.26 15.52 -44.31
CA LEU A 799 -52.43 16.27 -44.81
C LEU A 799 -52.19 16.77 -46.23
N ARG A 800 -51.01 17.30 -46.52
CA ARG A 800 -50.62 17.67 -47.88
C ARG A 800 -50.64 16.46 -48.81
N SER A 801 -50.05 15.33 -48.40
CA SER A 801 -50.07 14.09 -49.19
C SER A 801 -51.50 13.60 -49.47
N THR A 802 -52.40 13.76 -48.49
CA THR A 802 -53.82 13.40 -48.64
C THR A 802 -54.48 14.29 -49.70
N LEU A 803 -54.27 15.60 -49.64
CA LEU A 803 -54.81 16.55 -50.63
C LEU A 803 -54.30 16.27 -52.05
N THR A 804 -53.02 15.91 -52.19
CA THR A 804 -52.41 15.65 -53.50
C THR A 804 -52.80 14.28 -54.06
N ALA A 805 -53.00 13.26 -53.22
CA ALA A 805 -53.38 11.90 -53.66
C ALA A 805 -54.86 11.76 -54.00
N THR A 806 -55.71 12.66 -53.48
CA THR A 806 -57.16 12.65 -53.73
C THR A 806 -57.47 12.91 -55.20
N ARG A 807 -58.36 12.10 -55.81
CA ARG A 807 -58.79 12.26 -57.21
C ARG A 807 -59.98 13.21 -57.30
N TRP A 808 -59.69 14.49 -57.52
CA TRP A 808 -60.67 15.57 -57.43
C TRP A 808 -61.71 15.56 -58.56
N GLU A 809 -61.37 15.00 -59.71
CA GLU A 809 -62.23 14.89 -60.91
C GLU A 809 -63.50 14.08 -60.62
N ILE A 810 -63.45 13.18 -59.63
CA ILE A 810 -64.61 12.38 -59.18
C ILE A 810 -65.67 13.29 -58.55
N PHE A 811 -65.26 14.31 -57.80
CA PHE A 811 -66.17 15.25 -57.14
C PHE A 811 -66.79 16.25 -58.14
N GLU A 812 -66.03 16.64 -59.17
CA GLU A 812 -66.54 17.44 -60.29
C GLU A 812 -67.60 16.66 -61.08
N ALA A 813 -67.34 15.38 -61.37
CA ALA A 813 -68.27 14.53 -62.11
C ALA A 813 -69.62 14.31 -61.38
N ILE A 814 -69.63 14.16 -60.05
CA ILE A 814 -70.91 14.03 -59.31
C ILE A 814 -71.70 15.34 -59.26
N ALA A 815 -71.04 16.49 -59.39
CA ALA A 815 -71.71 17.79 -59.40
C ALA A 815 -72.55 18.01 -60.67
N GLU A 816 -72.18 17.35 -61.78
CA GLU A 816 -72.86 17.44 -63.07
C GLU A 816 -73.95 16.36 -63.28
N LEU A 817 -74.23 15.52 -62.28
CA LEU A 817 -75.22 14.44 -62.41
C LEU A 817 -76.66 14.96 -62.58
N PRO A 818 -77.52 14.22 -63.31
CA PRO A 818 -78.93 14.58 -63.52
C PRO A 818 -79.74 14.71 -62.22
N GLU A 819 -80.90 15.38 -62.29
CA GLU A 819 -81.80 15.70 -61.16
C GLU A 819 -81.99 14.56 -60.15
N ALA A 820 -82.15 13.32 -60.64
CA ALA A 820 -82.40 12.13 -59.81
C ALA A 820 -81.30 11.83 -58.76
N TYR A 821 -80.09 12.37 -58.91
CA TYR A 821 -78.96 12.15 -58.01
C TYR A 821 -78.48 13.42 -57.30
N ARG A 822 -79.10 14.58 -57.57
CA ARG A 822 -78.60 15.90 -57.14
C ARG A 822 -78.53 16.05 -55.62
N GLU A 823 -79.53 15.59 -54.89
CA GLU A 823 -79.58 15.69 -53.42
C GLU A 823 -78.46 14.86 -52.75
N ARG A 824 -78.23 13.64 -53.26
CA ARG A 824 -77.16 12.75 -52.77
C ARG A 824 -75.77 13.30 -53.11
N ALA A 825 -75.59 13.83 -54.32
CA ALA A 825 -74.35 14.50 -54.72
C ALA A 825 -74.08 15.74 -53.84
N ALA A 826 -75.10 16.55 -53.58
CA ALA A 826 -75.00 17.72 -52.69
C ALA A 826 -74.57 17.33 -51.27
N ALA A 827 -75.10 16.25 -50.70
CA ALA A 827 -74.72 15.77 -49.37
C ALA A 827 -73.26 15.28 -49.27
N ILE A 828 -72.72 14.69 -50.34
CA ILE A 828 -71.29 14.31 -50.41
C ILE A 828 -70.42 15.58 -50.50
N LEU A 829 -70.79 16.52 -51.38
CA LEU A 829 -70.07 17.78 -51.56
C LEU A 829 -70.10 18.65 -50.29
N THR A 830 -71.20 18.66 -49.52
CA THR A 830 -71.24 19.39 -48.24
C THR A 830 -70.24 18.83 -47.23
N ARG A 831 -70.15 17.50 -47.06
CA ARG A 831 -69.14 16.88 -46.18
C ARG A 831 -67.71 17.12 -46.65
N LEU A 832 -67.49 17.14 -47.97
CA LEU A 832 -66.20 17.51 -48.55
C LEU A 832 -65.82 18.95 -48.16
N ARG A 833 -66.77 19.89 -48.25
CA ARG A 833 -66.56 21.28 -47.83
C ARG A 833 -66.23 21.35 -46.35
N GLU A 834 -67.02 20.70 -45.49
CA GLU A 834 -66.80 20.64 -44.04
C GLU A 834 -65.40 20.10 -43.69
N ALA A 835 -64.94 19.05 -44.39
CA ALA A 835 -63.61 18.49 -44.18
C ALA A 835 -62.47 19.45 -44.57
N LEU A 836 -62.68 20.27 -45.60
CA LEU A 836 -61.70 21.26 -46.07
C LEU A 836 -61.73 22.56 -45.26
N THR A 837 -62.86 22.88 -44.61
CA THR A 837 -63.02 24.11 -43.82
C THR A 837 -62.71 23.90 -42.34
N HIS A 838 -63.16 22.81 -41.73
CA HIS A 838 -62.94 22.55 -40.30
C HIS A 838 -61.50 22.09 -40.02
N ASP A 839 -60.95 22.55 -38.89
CA ASP A 839 -59.62 22.16 -38.42
C ASP A 839 -59.46 20.64 -38.30
N GLU A 840 -58.22 20.16 -38.43
CA GLU A 840 -57.89 18.73 -38.32
C GLU A 840 -58.27 18.14 -36.96
N HIS A 841 -58.28 18.96 -35.91
CA HIS A 841 -58.74 18.57 -34.58
C HIS A 841 -60.26 18.31 -34.51
N VAL A 842 -61.04 18.94 -35.39
CA VAL A 842 -62.51 18.83 -35.43
C VAL A 842 -62.94 17.76 -36.43
N THR A 843 -62.42 17.81 -37.66
CA THR A 843 -62.72 16.85 -38.73
C THR A 843 -61.41 16.34 -39.32
N ALA A 844 -61.12 15.06 -39.19
CA ALA A 844 -59.91 14.48 -39.77
C ALA A 844 -60.01 14.40 -41.30
N LEU A 845 -59.05 14.99 -42.01
CA LEU A 845 -59.12 15.19 -43.46
C LEU A 845 -59.09 13.88 -44.25
N GLU A 846 -58.13 13.01 -43.93
CA GLU A 846 -57.90 11.75 -44.63
C GLU A 846 -59.13 10.81 -44.61
N PRO A 847 -59.71 10.46 -43.44
CA PRO A 847 -60.89 9.61 -43.42
C PRO A 847 -62.11 10.28 -44.07
N ALA A 848 -62.25 11.60 -43.95
CA ALA A 848 -63.37 12.32 -44.55
C ALA A 848 -63.29 12.34 -46.09
N LEU A 849 -62.10 12.59 -46.66
CA LEU A 849 -61.88 12.55 -48.11
C LEU A 849 -62.02 11.14 -48.67
N ASN A 850 -61.45 10.13 -48.01
CA ASN A 850 -61.57 8.73 -48.44
C ASN A 850 -63.04 8.27 -48.45
N ARG A 851 -63.81 8.63 -47.42
CA ARG A 851 -65.24 8.33 -47.36
C ARG A 851 -66.02 9.05 -48.46
N ALA A 852 -65.79 10.35 -48.64
CA ALA A 852 -66.46 11.12 -49.68
C ALA A 852 -66.16 10.57 -51.08
N GLN A 853 -64.91 10.17 -51.33
CA GLN A 853 -64.49 9.60 -52.61
C GLN A 853 -65.14 8.24 -52.87
N ALA A 854 -65.20 7.35 -51.87
CA ALA A 854 -65.86 6.05 -52.00
C ALA A 854 -67.36 6.19 -52.30
N GLU A 855 -68.03 7.10 -51.61
CA GLU A 855 -69.46 7.39 -51.84
C GLU A 855 -69.71 8.04 -53.21
N ALA A 856 -68.82 8.93 -53.67
CA ALA A 856 -68.91 9.55 -54.99
C ALA A 856 -68.72 8.54 -56.13
N VAL A 857 -67.75 7.63 -56.02
CA VAL A 857 -67.54 6.54 -57.00
C VAL A 857 -68.76 5.62 -57.07
N ALA A 858 -69.36 5.29 -55.92
CA ALA A 858 -70.58 4.48 -55.89
C ALA A 858 -71.75 5.19 -56.60
N LEU A 859 -71.91 6.50 -56.40
CA LEU A 859 -72.96 7.30 -57.05
C LEU A 859 -72.78 7.37 -58.58
N LEU A 860 -71.54 7.58 -59.05
CA LEU A 860 -71.22 7.55 -60.49
C LEU A 860 -71.49 6.17 -61.11
N GLY A 861 -71.12 5.09 -60.40
CA GLY A 861 -71.39 3.73 -60.83
C GLY A 861 -72.89 3.40 -60.92
N GLU A 862 -73.70 3.92 -60.00
CA GLU A 862 -75.17 3.78 -60.02
C GLU A 862 -75.78 4.55 -61.20
N ALA A 863 -75.36 5.79 -61.42
CA ALA A 863 -75.81 6.62 -62.54
C ALA A 863 -75.47 5.97 -63.90
N ALA A 864 -74.27 5.40 -64.05
CA ALA A 864 -73.85 4.72 -65.27
C ALA A 864 -74.68 3.44 -65.57
N ARG A 865 -75.06 2.67 -64.55
CA ARG A 865 -75.90 1.46 -64.72
C ARG A 865 -77.33 1.78 -65.13
N ARG A 866 -77.86 2.95 -64.74
CA ARG A 866 -79.25 3.37 -65.01
C ARG A 866 -79.41 4.08 -66.37
N ALA A 867 -78.31 4.50 -67.00
CA ALA A 867 -78.32 5.18 -68.30
C ALA A 867 -78.44 4.24 -69.52
N VAL A 868 -78.43 2.91 -69.33
CA VAL A 868 -78.62 1.93 -70.41
C VAL A 868 -80.13 1.67 -70.63
N PRO A 869 -80.70 1.86 -71.83
CA PRO A 869 -82.11 1.55 -72.11
C PRO A 869 -82.36 0.04 -72.22
N THR A 870 -83.46 -0.42 -71.63
CA THR A 870 -84.05 -1.77 -71.76
C THR A 870 -84.61 -2.06 -73.16
N GLN A 871 -84.29 -3.22 -73.75
CA GLN A 871 -85.05 -3.88 -74.84
C GLN A 871 -85.87 -5.09 -74.29
N PRO A 872 -87.10 -5.40 -74.77
CA PRO A 872 -87.93 -6.54 -74.33
C PRO A 872 -87.66 -7.86 -75.12
N PRO A 873 -88.29 -8.99 -74.74
CA PRO A 873 -87.69 -10.34 -74.77
C PRO A 873 -88.06 -11.24 -75.97
N SER A 874 -87.26 -12.29 -76.19
CA SER A 874 -87.67 -13.51 -76.91
C SER A 874 -87.03 -14.75 -76.30
N ASP A 875 -87.88 -15.61 -75.73
CA ASP A 875 -87.69 -17.02 -75.32
C ASP A 875 -88.25 -17.93 -76.45
N PRO A 876 -88.14 -19.30 -76.45
CA PRO A 876 -87.33 -20.21 -75.61
C PRO A 876 -86.69 -21.42 -76.39
N THR A 877 -86.14 -22.36 -75.61
CA THR A 877 -85.84 -23.81 -75.89
C THR A 877 -84.46 -24.25 -76.42
N SER A 878 -83.51 -24.48 -75.49
CA SER A 878 -82.99 -25.79 -74.99
C SER A 878 -82.55 -26.92 -75.96
N PRO A 879 -81.63 -27.86 -75.59
CA PRO A 879 -80.64 -27.91 -74.46
C PRO A 879 -79.25 -28.55 -74.87
N PRO A 880 -78.41 -29.13 -73.96
CA PRO A 880 -76.96 -28.83 -73.79
C PRO A 880 -76.07 -29.97 -74.39
N PRO A 881 -74.75 -30.14 -74.13
CA PRO A 881 -73.72 -29.39 -73.38
C PRO A 881 -72.36 -29.19 -74.13
N GLN A 882 -71.42 -28.51 -73.44
CA GLN A 882 -69.96 -28.68 -73.45
C GLN A 882 -69.06 -28.12 -74.59
N PRO A 883 -67.76 -27.83 -74.27
CA PRO A 883 -67.05 -26.63 -74.72
C PRO A 883 -65.87 -26.92 -75.68
N PRO A 884 -65.30 -25.88 -76.32
CA PRO A 884 -63.88 -25.85 -76.66
C PRO A 884 -63.21 -24.54 -76.19
N THR A 885 -62.18 -24.57 -75.35
CA THR A 885 -60.74 -24.75 -75.61
C THR A 885 -59.99 -23.46 -75.99
N ALA A 886 -59.12 -23.09 -75.06
CA ALA A 886 -58.07 -22.07 -74.99
C ALA A 886 -56.99 -22.08 -76.09
N ALA A 887 -56.27 -20.94 -76.21
CA ALA A 887 -54.79 -20.84 -76.23
C ALA A 887 -54.34 -19.35 -76.24
N PRO A 888 -53.09 -18.99 -75.86
CA PRO A 888 -52.31 -19.44 -74.69
C PRO A 888 -51.79 -18.24 -73.83
N ALA A 889 -51.46 -18.52 -72.57
CA ALA A 889 -50.77 -17.60 -71.67
C ALA A 889 -49.24 -17.64 -71.89
N PRO A 890 -48.50 -16.53 -71.66
CA PRO A 890 -47.07 -16.62 -71.43
C PRO A 890 -46.81 -17.27 -70.08
N SER A 891 -46.11 -18.40 -70.12
CA SER A 891 -45.59 -19.15 -68.99
C SER A 891 -44.50 -18.34 -68.26
N GLY A 892 -44.88 -17.70 -67.16
CA GLY A 892 -43.95 -17.31 -66.10
C GLY A 892 -44.12 -18.27 -64.93
N VAL A 893 -43.10 -19.06 -64.62
CA VAL A 893 -43.10 -19.95 -63.45
C VAL A 893 -43.13 -19.08 -62.20
N ARG A 894 -44.22 -19.14 -61.43
CA ARG A 894 -44.32 -18.49 -60.11
C ARG A 894 -43.93 -19.51 -59.04
N ILE A 895 -42.73 -19.38 -58.47
CA ILE A 895 -42.29 -20.16 -57.30
C ILE A 895 -42.74 -19.41 -56.05
N GLN A 896 -43.62 -20.00 -55.25
CA GLN A 896 -44.06 -19.44 -53.97
C GLN A 896 -43.84 -20.48 -52.87
N LYS A 897 -42.89 -20.20 -51.96
CA LYS A 897 -42.59 -21.01 -50.78
C LYS A 897 -42.69 -20.13 -49.53
N GLN A 898 -43.32 -20.62 -48.46
CA GLN A 898 -43.39 -19.93 -47.16
C GLN A 898 -42.95 -20.92 -46.07
N ARG A 899 -42.02 -20.51 -45.20
CA ARG A 899 -41.46 -21.37 -44.16
C ARG A 899 -41.14 -20.56 -42.90
N THR A 900 -41.46 -21.11 -41.73
CA THR A 900 -41.09 -20.56 -40.43
C THR A 900 -39.84 -21.28 -39.94
N VAL A 901 -38.79 -20.52 -39.58
CA VAL A 901 -37.50 -21.07 -39.11
C VAL A 901 -37.06 -20.34 -37.83
N LYS A 902 -36.23 -20.98 -37.02
CA LYS A 902 -35.58 -20.33 -35.86
C LYS A 902 -34.52 -19.35 -36.34
N VAL A 903 -34.20 -18.33 -35.54
CA VAL A 903 -33.24 -17.25 -35.91
C VAL A 903 -31.89 -17.81 -36.38
N ALA A 904 -31.39 -18.88 -35.76
CA ALA A 904 -30.11 -19.51 -36.12
C ALA A 904 -30.11 -20.19 -37.50
N GLU A 905 -31.26 -20.39 -38.13
CA GLU A 905 -31.42 -21.11 -39.40
C GLU A 905 -31.78 -20.18 -40.57
N VAL A 906 -31.80 -18.86 -40.34
CA VAL A 906 -32.16 -17.85 -41.36
C VAL A 906 -31.23 -17.90 -42.58
N GLU A 907 -29.94 -18.16 -42.38
CA GLU A 907 -28.98 -18.25 -43.49
C GLU A 907 -29.29 -19.40 -44.46
N ALA A 908 -29.84 -20.52 -43.97
CA ALA A 908 -30.23 -21.63 -44.84
C ALA A 908 -31.39 -21.26 -45.78
N VAL A 909 -32.31 -20.38 -45.33
CA VAL A 909 -33.42 -19.89 -46.15
C VAL A 909 -32.92 -18.88 -47.20
N LEU A 910 -31.94 -18.05 -46.86
CA LEU A 910 -31.33 -17.11 -47.80
C LEU A 910 -30.54 -17.83 -48.90
N GLU A 911 -29.81 -18.90 -48.57
CA GLU A 911 -29.12 -19.73 -49.58
C GLU A 911 -30.10 -20.44 -50.51
N GLU A 912 -31.25 -20.90 -50.02
CA GLU A 912 -32.28 -21.52 -50.85
C GLU A 912 -32.89 -20.52 -51.85
N ILE A 913 -33.22 -19.30 -51.40
CA ILE A 913 -33.69 -18.22 -52.29
C ILE A 913 -32.60 -17.88 -53.32
N ARG A 914 -31.34 -17.85 -52.91
CA ARG A 914 -30.21 -17.59 -53.82
C ARG A 914 -30.08 -18.68 -54.88
N ALA A 915 -30.25 -19.95 -54.51
CA ALA A 915 -30.25 -21.08 -55.44
C ALA A 915 -31.44 -21.03 -56.42
N ASP A 916 -32.64 -20.68 -55.92
CA ASP A 916 -33.86 -20.58 -56.73
C ASP A 916 -33.78 -19.42 -57.76
N VAL A 917 -32.96 -18.39 -57.50
CA VAL A 917 -32.81 -17.21 -58.37
C VAL A 917 -31.56 -17.27 -59.25
N ALA A 918 -30.59 -18.14 -58.96
CA ALA A 918 -29.28 -18.21 -59.63
C ALA A 918 -29.33 -18.40 -61.17
N GLY A 919 -30.45 -18.86 -61.73
CA GLY A 919 -30.67 -18.99 -63.18
C GLY A 919 -31.49 -17.86 -63.83
N THR A 920 -31.92 -16.83 -63.10
CA THR A 920 -32.85 -15.81 -63.58
C THR A 920 -32.15 -14.46 -63.74
N THR A 921 -31.86 -14.03 -64.97
CA THR A 921 -31.12 -12.79 -65.25
C THR A 921 -31.98 -11.51 -65.34
N ASP A 922 -33.31 -11.63 -65.42
CA ASP A 922 -34.23 -10.47 -65.51
C ASP A 922 -35.57 -10.74 -64.77
N GLY A 923 -35.48 -11.10 -63.49
CA GLY A 923 -36.62 -11.43 -62.63
C GLY A 923 -36.68 -10.58 -61.36
N ARG A 924 -37.90 -10.32 -60.86
CA ARG A 924 -38.13 -9.61 -59.59
C ARG A 924 -38.42 -10.60 -58.47
N VAL A 925 -37.64 -10.53 -57.40
CA VAL A 925 -37.86 -11.32 -56.17
C VAL A 925 -38.53 -10.42 -55.13
N GLU A 926 -39.65 -10.86 -54.57
CA GLU A 926 -40.36 -10.18 -53.49
C GLU A 926 -40.29 -11.07 -52.24
N VAL A 927 -39.67 -10.55 -51.16
CA VAL A 927 -39.48 -11.27 -49.90
C VAL A 927 -40.19 -10.52 -48.78
N GLU A 928 -41.11 -11.19 -48.07
CA GLU A 928 -41.79 -10.66 -46.88
C GLU A 928 -41.37 -11.48 -45.67
N TRP A 929 -40.80 -10.86 -44.64
CA TRP A 929 -40.44 -11.52 -43.38
C TRP A 929 -41.10 -10.84 -42.17
N ARG A 930 -41.43 -11.65 -41.16
CA ARG A 930 -41.93 -11.20 -39.86
C ARG A 930 -41.11 -11.87 -38.77
N VAL A 931 -40.44 -11.07 -37.94
CA VAL A 931 -39.68 -11.55 -36.78
C VAL A 931 -40.58 -11.41 -35.57
N TYR A 932 -40.72 -12.50 -34.82
CA TYR A 932 -41.43 -12.53 -33.55
C TYR A 932 -40.35 -12.71 -32.46
N GLU A 933 -40.26 -11.77 -31.53
CA GLU A 933 -39.47 -11.92 -30.31
C GLU A 933 -40.40 -12.49 -29.23
N GLU A 934 -40.01 -13.61 -28.62
CA GLU A 934 -40.60 -14.12 -27.37
C GLU A 934 -39.67 -13.81 -26.20
#